data_AF-A0A4U7B2S3-F1
#
_entry.id   AF-A0A4U7B2S3-F1
#
_cell.length_a   1.000
_cell.length_b   1.000
_cell.length_c   1.000
_cell.angle_alpha   90.00
_cell.angle_beta   90.00
_cell.angle_gamma   90.00
#
_symmetry.space_group_name_H-M   'P 1'
#
loop_
_entity.id
_entity.type
_entity.pdbx_description
1 polymer ?
#
loop_
_entity_poly.entity_id
_entity_poly.type
_entity_poly.pdbx_seq_one_letter_code
_entity_poly.pdbx_strand_id
1 'polypeptide(L)'
;MAGPPESIPLLSHDQPAPRPGDDDIDMARPQAKASLSENWPTLSAWVSGQDWHGGSAILLSYCSTQYVFQSRESWAYDRPVHLALLYLVSLALLANLARRFLHSSGQNEDHDLVKDDHDDVGTGSLRKVDSWYRRNHFIKSLGLPASLVPKDYLWLLVVLPIRIVLFRLLVRQSQCLTEPWRLSSLTLMPAYAAGMDWVMSRSQQRQQQSLGEVAGGAVQNYTERRPYALVTFAMLLYVPSISAMRAYSEGPASSSVCPQGNLLPVIQMFAVLIDMRIINAVISLLTYNPANGKRAVPMHSALRLFSIASGYAALLVISHGFVWFTFVPEDRSWTVLIPRKFIPAALKLDLLVCIIATTFVISVTHFGITSTVFNVAASMSFGHYFSQISSFPANGLTTAITAFIVVCAISVFQMYTISASRTALDRSTAKSSRRTRLLLIIFYLFLITFGITVQLRRQGYTSRHPIDKLIADAKAQHQKWRIQARKSTSLPEAVKIYRERYERPPPPGFDKWYEFAIARNSSIIDDFDSIARDLKPFSYLSPRDLRSRTWEAMRNPWNDVTGIIIRDGKASAHPDVRPTHKWMMEGLLSMISKFEQHLPDMDLAFNTNDEPRVNTRFKSPQEEVESRGGVAPSPLSEPFPVRPRSSFSKERAVSWKSSAAGNQASRVIFEHLSFQNIFYSFGTHACWRDPSLQSTFLWDHSQLCASCMEPHSDGVFLSDWKRSNDPCHQPDLAHLHGFYSSPSSFKGTHELYPIFSQSKAPHFDDILYPSAWNYQDKAIYSPSTESPDPPFHNKNSTLFWRGATTEGVSPGNSAWTGFTRQRFHHIANSATSPMALVPLPQNHDTTSPNNEWHYTYLSPSVLQPTLPTDIKFTSPIHRCGDPDCAAQATALAPLVEPSDFQTHWSYKYILDLDGAGFSGRFLPFLQSRSLPFKAALFREWYDDRLQAWAHFVPLDLRGTGFWATLMYFAGWKGRVGGEAVEVKGHENEGQGIAEVGREWSRQVLRKEDMEIYMFRLLLEWGRLTDDGRDEIGLGVEEAERIERSWKGRDRGKGRDG
;
A
#
# COMPACT_ATOMS: atom_id res chain seq x y z
N MET A 1 -2.75 -51.49 33.91
CA MET A 1 -3.56 -51.08 35.08
C MET A 1 -3.96 -49.64 34.87
N ALA A 2 -5.22 -49.21 34.83
CA ALA A 2 -6.52 -49.87 34.87
C ALA A 2 -7.52 -48.84 34.25
N GLY A 3 -8.49 -49.28 33.44
CA GLY A 3 -9.66 -48.47 33.06
C GLY A 3 -10.68 -48.43 34.20
N PRO A 4 -12.00 -48.38 33.96
CA PRO A 4 -12.82 -48.02 32.77
C PRO A 4 -14.02 -47.12 33.21
N PRO A 5 -15.31 -47.32 32.83
CA PRO A 5 -16.08 -47.23 31.55
C PRO A 5 -17.18 -46.12 31.60
N GLU A 6 -18.03 -45.83 30.60
CA GLU A 6 -19.33 -46.48 30.21
C GLU A 6 -19.95 -45.68 29.03
N SER A 7 -20.12 -46.24 27.81
CA SER A 7 -21.26 -47.01 27.22
C SER A 7 -22.51 -46.17 26.82
N ILE A 8 -22.97 -46.06 25.55
CA ILE A 8 -23.58 -47.07 24.61
C ILE A 8 -24.91 -47.61 25.20
N PRO A 9 -26.06 -47.93 24.50
CA PRO A 9 -26.25 -48.65 23.19
C PRO A 9 -27.43 -48.22 22.25
N LEU A 10 -27.42 -48.55 20.93
CA LEU A 10 -27.81 -49.79 20.16
C LEU A 10 -29.34 -49.97 19.96
N LEU A 11 -29.86 -49.99 18.71
CA LEU A 11 -30.18 -51.11 17.79
C LEU A 11 -31.56 -51.76 17.97
N SER A 12 -32.26 -51.98 16.85
CA SER A 12 -32.61 -53.32 16.30
C SER A 12 -33.25 -53.13 14.90
N HIS A 13 -32.74 -53.74 13.81
CA HIS A 13 -32.89 -55.13 13.35
C HIS A 13 -34.36 -55.55 13.16
N ASP A 14 -34.79 -56.01 11.98
CA ASP A 14 -34.58 -57.40 11.52
C ASP A 14 -34.52 -57.62 9.98
N GLN A 15 -33.82 -58.70 9.60
CA GLN A 15 -33.67 -59.32 8.26
C GLN A 15 -34.76 -60.42 8.00
N PRO A 16 -34.63 -61.49 7.15
CA PRO A 16 -33.80 -61.83 5.96
C PRO A 16 -34.51 -62.59 4.77
N ALA A 17 -33.87 -62.62 3.57
CA ALA A 17 -33.71 -63.66 2.49
C ALA A 17 -34.92 -64.52 1.94
N PRO A 18 -34.82 -65.33 0.82
CA PRO A 18 -33.97 -65.40 -0.40
C PRO A 18 -34.74 -65.59 -1.78
N ARG A 19 -33.98 -65.85 -2.87
CA ARG A 19 -34.24 -66.12 -4.34
C ARG A 19 -35.30 -67.23 -4.70
N PRO A 20 -35.43 -67.72 -5.97
CA PRO A 20 -35.62 -67.15 -7.34
C PRO A 20 -36.85 -67.79 -8.08
N GLY A 21 -37.14 -67.42 -9.34
CA GLY A 21 -38.07 -68.20 -10.20
C GLY A 21 -38.36 -67.59 -11.58
N ASP A 22 -37.87 -68.27 -12.62
CA ASP A 22 -38.23 -68.12 -14.05
C ASP A 22 -39.67 -68.61 -14.32
N ASP A 23 -40.33 -68.06 -15.35
CA ASP A 23 -40.88 -68.81 -16.50
C ASP A 23 -41.81 -67.94 -17.38
N ASP A 24 -41.29 -67.64 -18.57
CA ASP A 24 -41.88 -67.65 -19.92
C ASP A 24 -43.40 -67.46 -20.14
N ILE A 25 -43.73 -66.64 -21.16
CA ILE A 25 -44.34 -67.11 -22.40
C ILE A 25 -44.04 -66.11 -23.53
N ASP A 26 -43.34 -66.64 -24.52
CA ASP A 26 -42.96 -66.07 -25.80
C ASP A 26 -44.05 -66.37 -26.86
N MET A 27 -44.24 -65.50 -27.86
CA MET A 27 -44.30 -65.91 -29.27
C MET A 27 -44.53 -64.75 -30.27
N ALA A 28 -43.47 -64.59 -31.09
CA ALA A 28 -43.47 -64.42 -32.56
C ALA A 28 -43.77 -63.02 -33.14
N ARG A 29 -43.05 -62.47 -34.13
CA ARG A 29 -41.91 -62.79 -35.05
C ARG A 29 -41.83 -61.60 -36.06
N PRO A 30 -40.91 -61.50 -37.06
CA PRO A 30 -39.55 -62.03 -37.22
C PRO A 30 -38.51 -61.04 -37.86
N GLN A 31 -37.25 -61.51 -37.93
CA GLN A 31 -36.19 -61.23 -38.95
C GLN A 31 -35.44 -59.86 -38.90
N ALA A 32 -34.13 -59.72 -39.10
CA ALA A 32 -33.09 -60.59 -39.68
C ALA A 32 -31.66 -60.21 -39.21
N LYS A 33 -30.70 -61.10 -39.50
CA LYS A 33 -29.27 -61.10 -39.17
C LYS A 33 -28.40 -60.23 -40.11
N ALA A 34 -27.22 -59.85 -39.57
CA ALA A 34 -25.92 -59.62 -40.22
C ALA A 34 -25.79 -58.36 -41.11
N SER A 35 -24.68 -57.63 -41.18
CA SER A 35 -23.27 -58.01 -41.19
C SER A 35 -22.35 -56.76 -41.00
N LEU A 36 -21.07 -56.98 -40.67
CA LEU A 36 -20.01 -55.96 -40.65
C LEU A 36 -19.63 -55.51 -42.07
N SER A 37 -19.97 -54.27 -42.44
CA SER A 37 -19.17 -53.38 -43.31
C SER A 37 -19.89 -52.03 -43.45
N GLU A 38 -19.10 -50.95 -43.47
CA GLU A 38 -19.51 -49.58 -43.82
C GLU A 38 -20.31 -48.81 -42.76
N ASN A 39 -19.59 -47.97 -41.98
CA ASN A 39 -19.95 -46.59 -41.63
C ASN A 39 -19.27 -46.17 -40.32
N TRP A 40 -18.01 -45.72 -40.44
CA TRP A 40 -17.44 -44.74 -39.53
C TRP A 40 -17.54 -43.37 -40.23
N PRO A 41 -18.42 -42.44 -39.82
CA PRO A 41 -18.39 -41.08 -40.33
C PRO A 41 -17.26 -40.33 -39.63
N THR A 42 -16.41 -39.72 -40.46
CA THR A 42 -15.32 -38.83 -40.14
C THR A 42 -15.74 -37.64 -39.26
N LEU A 43 -14.79 -37.17 -38.44
CA LEU A 43 -14.88 -36.05 -37.47
C LEU A 43 -15.34 -34.67 -38.03
N SER A 44 -15.75 -34.58 -39.29
CA SER A 44 -16.11 -33.34 -40.00
C SER A 44 -17.61 -32.99 -40.00
N ALA A 45 -18.47 -33.79 -39.37
CA ALA A 45 -19.93 -33.64 -39.45
C ALA A 45 -20.62 -33.10 -38.17
N TRP A 46 -19.89 -32.53 -37.21
CA TRP A 46 -20.47 -31.92 -35.99
C TRP A 46 -20.49 -30.39 -35.99
N VAL A 47 -20.32 -29.75 -37.14
CA VAL A 47 -20.44 -28.28 -37.30
C VAL A 47 -21.67 -27.96 -38.15
N SER A 48 -22.86 -28.24 -37.62
CA SER A 48 -24.09 -27.66 -38.13
C SER A 48 -25.06 -27.46 -36.98
N GLY A 49 -25.48 -26.20 -36.78
CA GLY A 49 -26.65 -25.87 -35.97
C GLY A 49 -26.43 -25.88 -34.46
N GLN A 50 -26.50 -24.69 -33.86
CA GLN A 50 -26.98 -24.40 -32.50
C GLN A 50 -26.83 -25.51 -31.44
N ASP A 51 -25.91 -25.33 -30.48
CA ASP A 51 -26.25 -25.01 -29.09
C ASP A 51 -25.03 -25.16 -28.16
N TRP A 52 -25.10 -24.42 -27.04
CA TRP A 52 -24.26 -24.50 -25.84
C TRP A 52 -22.86 -23.87 -25.89
N HIS A 53 -22.74 -22.66 -25.33
CA HIS A 53 -22.21 -22.41 -23.97
C HIS A 53 -22.11 -20.89 -23.71
N GLY A 54 -23.27 -20.23 -23.66
CA GLY A 54 -23.41 -18.77 -23.57
C GLY A 54 -23.56 -18.18 -22.17
N GLY A 55 -23.06 -18.83 -21.11
CA GLY A 55 -23.13 -18.31 -19.73
C GLY A 55 -21.80 -17.80 -19.19
N SER A 56 -20.68 -18.37 -19.63
CA SER A 56 -19.37 -18.19 -18.99
C SER A 56 -18.48 -17.16 -19.71
N ALA A 57 -18.74 -16.90 -20.99
CA ALA A 57 -17.90 -16.05 -21.84
C ALA A 57 -18.13 -14.54 -21.62
N ILE A 58 -19.33 -14.14 -21.16
CA ILE A 58 -19.68 -12.76 -20.84
C ILE A 58 -19.09 -12.34 -19.48
N LEU A 59 -19.02 -13.26 -18.50
CA LEU A 59 -18.40 -13.00 -17.19
C LEU A 59 -16.87 -12.86 -17.28
N LEU A 60 -16.20 -13.63 -18.14
CA LEU A 60 -14.73 -13.62 -18.24
C LEU A 60 -14.17 -12.50 -19.13
N SER A 61 -14.92 -12.05 -20.15
CA SER A 61 -14.57 -10.86 -20.95
C SER A 61 -14.77 -9.55 -20.17
N TYR A 62 -15.59 -9.62 -19.13
CA TYR A 62 -15.92 -8.53 -18.21
C TYR A 62 -14.91 -8.41 -17.06
N CYS A 63 -14.40 -9.53 -16.53
CA CYS A 63 -13.52 -9.53 -15.35
C CYS A 63 -12.08 -9.08 -15.60
N SER A 64 -11.68 -8.67 -16.80
CA SER A 64 -10.28 -8.83 -17.17
C SER A 64 -9.61 -7.62 -17.80
N THR A 65 -10.26 -6.77 -18.63
CA THR A 65 -9.53 -5.60 -19.21
C THR A 65 -9.42 -4.46 -18.22
N GLN A 66 -10.20 -4.58 -17.15
CA GLN A 66 -10.34 -3.57 -16.13
C GLN A 66 -9.85 -4.04 -14.78
N TYR A 67 -9.93 -5.33 -14.44
CA TYR A 67 -9.24 -5.85 -13.26
C TYR A 67 -7.72 -5.76 -13.39
N VAL A 68 -7.19 -5.90 -14.61
CA VAL A 68 -5.76 -5.71 -14.88
C VAL A 68 -5.30 -4.31 -14.50
N PHE A 69 -6.04 -3.26 -14.88
CA PHE A 69 -5.73 -1.85 -14.61
C PHE A 69 -6.36 -1.26 -13.33
N GLN A 70 -7.27 -1.98 -12.67
CA GLN A 70 -7.91 -1.58 -11.40
C GLN A 70 -7.50 -2.43 -10.21
N SER A 71 -6.69 -3.50 -10.38
CA SER A 71 -5.95 -4.02 -9.24
C SER A 71 -5.03 -2.90 -8.78
N ARG A 72 -5.46 -2.12 -7.78
CA ARG A 72 -4.63 -1.10 -7.11
C ARG A 72 -3.30 -1.70 -6.67
N GLU A 73 -3.29 -3.02 -6.49
CA GLU A 73 -2.19 -3.84 -6.02
C GLU A 73 -1.75 -4.85 -7.09
N SER A 74 -0.58 -4.63 -7.71
CA SER A 74 0.05 -5.63 -8.58
C SER A 74 1.50 -5.28 -8.90
N TRP A 75 2.41 -6.23 -8.62
CA TRP A 75 3.83 -6.13 -8.94
C TRP A 75 4.14 -5.98 -10.43
N ALA A 76 3.18 -6.27 -11.32
CA ALA A 76 3.36 -6.10 -12.75
C ALA A 76 3.60 -4.62 -13.13
N TYR A 77 3.07 -3.68 -12.34
CA TYR A 77 3.22 -2.25 -12.61
C TYR A 77 4.57 -1.67 -12.19
N ASP A 78 5.41 -2.43 -11.48
CA ASP A 78 6.78 -2.00 -11.12
C ASP A 78 7.71 -1.89 -12.35
N ARG A 79 7.40 -2.62 -13.43
CA ARG A 79 8.11 -2.55 -14.72
C ARG A 79 7.11 -2.38 -15.88
N PRO A 80 6.53 -1.17 -16.04
CA PRO A 80 5.46 -0.95 -17.01
C PRO A 80 5.91 -1.16 -18.47
N VAL A 81 7.17 -0.87 -18.79
CA VAL A 81 7.72 -1.07 -20.14
C VAL A 81 7.88 -2.57 -20.44
N HIS A 82 8.44 -3.35 -19.52
CA HIS A 82 8.59 -4.80 -19.66
C HIS A 82 7.23 -5.51 -19.73
N LEU A 83 6.26 -5.06 -18.93
CA LEU A 83 4.89 -5.55 -18.98
C LEU A 83 4.24 -5.29 -20.35
N ALA A 84 4.39 -4.08 -20.89
CA ALA A 84 3.86 -3.75 -22.21
C ALA A 84 4.53 -4.57 -23.33
N LEU A 85 5.84 -4.82 -23.22
CA LEU A 85 6.57 -5.69 -24.15
C LEU A 85 6.03 -7.12 -24.13
N LEU A 86 5.79 -7.68 -22.94
CA LEU A 86 5.21 -9.01 -22.77
C LEU A 86 3.84 -9.10 -23.46
N TYR A 87 2.96 -8.12 -23.22
CA TYR A 87 1.62 -8.07 -23.85
C TYR A 87 1.69 -8.05 -25.38
N LEU A 88 2.59 -7.25 -25.96
CA LEU A 88 2.73 -7.18 -27.41
C LEU A 88 3.17 -8.51 -28.02
N VAL A 89 4.11 -9.20 -27.37
CA VAL A 89 4.60 -10.52 -27.81
C VAL A 89 3.49 -11.57 -27.70
N SER A 90 2.81 -11.63 -26.56
CA SER A 90 1.71 -12.58 -26.33
C SER A 90 0.54 -12.36 -27.30
N LEU A 91 0.14 -11.12 -27.54
CA LEU A 91 -0.90 -10.79 -28.53
C LEU A 91 -0.46 -11.15 -29.96
N ALA A 92 0.81 -10.94 -30.32
CA ALA A 92 1.32 -11.33 -31.62
C ALA A 92 1.30 -12.86 -31.83
N LEU A 93 1.64 -13.62 -30.78
CA LEU A 93 1.59 -15.09 -30.79
C LEU A 93 0.15 -15.61 -30.86
N LEU A 94 -0.77 -15.05 -30.06
CA LEU A 94 -2.18 -15.39 -30.09
C LEU A 94 -2.82 -15.15 -31.46
N ALA A 95 -2.55 -13.99 -32.07
CA ALA A 95 -3.06 -13.69 -33.41
C ALA A 95 -2.53 -14.69 -34.45
N ASN A 96 -1.27 -15.10 -34.33
CA ASN A 96 -0.68 -16.15 -35.18
C ASN A 96 -1.29 -17.53 -34.94
N LEU A 97 -1.62 -17.86 -33.69
CA LEU A 97 -2.25 -19.13 -33.34
C LEU A 97 -3.70 -19.18 -33.84
N ALA A 98 -4.49 -18.14 -33.57
CA ALA A 98 -5.86 -17.99 -34.06
C ALA A 98 -5.93 -18.08 -35.60
N ARG A 99 -4.94 -17.48 -36.29
CA ARG A 99 -4.79 -17.60 -37.74
C ARG A 99 -4.68 -19.06 -38.21
N ARG A 100 -3.94 -19.91 -37.51
CA ARG A 100 -3.76 -21.33 -37.88
C ARG A 100 -5.06 -22.12 -37.77
N PHE A 101 -5.86 -21.86 -36.74
CA PHE A 101 -7.16 -22.52 -36.56
C PHE A 101 -8.19 -22.07 -37.59
N LEU A 102 -8.22 -20.78 -37.94
CA LEU A 102 -9.15 -20.26 -38.96
C LEU A 102 -8.81 -20.71 -40.39
N HIS A 103 -7.52 -20.94 -40.68
CA HIS A 103 -7.08 -21.45 -41.99
C HIS A 103 -7.53 -22.90 -42.25
N SER A 104 -7.79 -23.69 -41.19
CA SER A 104 -8.26 -25.08 -41.31
C SER A 104 -9.72 -25.20 -41.76
N SER A 105 -10.52 -24.14 -41.64
CA SER A 105 -11.96 -24.16 -41.99
C SER A 105 -12.23 -23.78 -43.45
N GLY A 106 -11.28 -23.12 -44.13
CA GLY A 106 -11.48 -22.56 -45.47
C GLY A 106 -11.01 -23.45 -46.63
N GLN A 107 -10.33 -24.57 -46.37
CA GLN A 107 -9.84 -25.44 -47.46
C GLN A 107 -10.96 -26.26 -48.15
N ASN A 108 -12.19 -26.27 -47.62
CA ASN A 108 -13.31 -26.96 -48.26
C ASN A 108 -14.18 -26.07 -49.16
N GLU A 109 -14.01 -24.75 -49.19
CA GLU A 109 -14.83 -23.84 -50.01
C GLU A 109 -14.09 -23.30 -51.26
N ASP A 110 -12.76 -23.44 -51.34
CA ASP A 110 -11.96 -22.91 -52.46
C ASP A 110 -12.02 -23.77 -53.75
N HIS A 111 -12.80 -24.86 -53.77
CA HIS A 111 -12.98 -25.67 -54.99
C HIS A 111 -14.17 -25.25 -55.88
N ASP A 112 -15.06 -24.36 -55.42
CA ASP A 112 -16.30 -24.03 -56.16
C ASP A 112 -16.36 -22.61 -56.76
N LEU A 113 -15.30 -21.79 -56.65
CA LEU A 113 -15.31 -20.39 -57.13
C LEU A 113 -14.42 -20.11 -58.36
N VAL A 114 -14.01 -21.15 -59.09
CA VAL A 114 -13.38 -20.99 -60.42
C VAL A 114 -14.41 -21.28 -61.51
N LYS A 115 -15.33 -20.32 -61.74
CA LYS A 115 -16.07 -20.11 -62.98
C LYS A 115 -16.97 -18.89 -62.82
N ASP A 116 -16.46 -17.72 -63.18
CA ASP A 116 -17.08 -16.91 -64.23
C ASP A 116 -16.21 -15.69 -64.51
N ASP A 117 -15.91 -15.53 -65.79
CA ASP A 117 -15.09 -14.51 -66.42
C ASP A 117 -16.05 -13.59 -67.21
N HIS A 118 -15.93 -12.28 -67.04
CA HIS A 118 -16.00 -11.25 -68.10
C HIS A 118 -16.06 -9.80 -67.54
N ASP A 119 -15.07 -8.99 -67.94
CA ASP A 119 -15.07 -7.59 -68.45
C ASP A 119 -16.11 -6.57 -67.87
N ASP A 120 -15.84 -5.28 -67.55
CA ASP A 120 -14.84 -4.32 -68.02
C ASP A 120 -14.88 -3.00 -67.16
N VAL A 121 -13.86 -2.13 -67.35
CA VAL A 121 -13.74 -0.67 -67.05
C VAL A 121 -13.31 -0.18 -65.64
N GLY A 122 -12.13 0.46 -65.57
CA GLY A 122 -11.77 1.40 -64.48
C GLY A 122 -10.29 1.73 -64.21
N THR A 123 -9.41 1.77 -65.21
CA THR A 123 -7.95 1.95 -65.03
C THR A 123 -7.48 3.42 -65.02
N GLY A 124 -7.70 4.12 -63.89
CA GLY A 124 -7.20 5.50 -63.70
C GLY A 124 -6.41 5.75 -62.41
N SER A 125 -6.78 5.10 -61.29
CA SER A 125 -6.19 5.41 -59.97
C SER A 125 -5.06 4.48 -59.52
N LEU A 126 -4.87 3.34 -60.22
CA LEU A 126 -3.92 2.29 -59.84
C LEU A 126 -2.43 2.65 -60.07
N ARG A 127 -2.12 3.66 -60.89
CA ARG A 127 -0.73 3.98 -61.27
C ARG A 127 0.07 4.76 -60.22
N LYS A 128 -0.59 5.42 -59.24
CA LYS A 128 0.09 6.21 -58.19
C LYS A 128 0.49 5.39 -56.96
N VAL A 129 -0.25 4.32 -56.63
CA VAL A 129 0.03 3.44 -55.48
C VAL A 129 1.27 2.57 -55.73
N ASP A 130 1.49 2.21 -57.00
CA ASP A 130 2.56 1.30 -57.43
C ASP A 130 3.99 1.90 -57.35
N SER A 131 4.12 3.24 -57.36
CA SER A 131 5.41 3.95 -57.28
C SER A 131 5.98 4.03 -55.84
N TRP A 132 5.11 4.07 -54.83
CA TRP A 132 5.51 4.08 -53.42
C TRP A 132 5.86 2.66 -52.94
N TYR A 133 5.08 1.66 -53.37
CA TYR A 133 5.31 0.25 -53.08
C TYR A 133 6.64 -0.27 -53.64
N ARG A 134 7.02 0.15 -54.85
CA ARG A 134 8.34 -0.19 -55.45
C ARG A 134 9.54 0.32 -54.66
N ARG A 135 9.38 1.38 -53.85
CA ARG A 135 10.46 2.00 -53.07
C ARG A 135 10.63 1.41 -51.67
N ASN A 136 9.59 0.78 -51.11
CA ASN A 136 9.64 0.23 -49.74
C ASN A 136 9.91 -1.28 -49.75
N HIS A 137 11.19 -1.64 -49.78
CA HIS A 137 11.68 -3.03 -49.71
C HIS A 137 11.10 -3.84 -48.54
N PHE A 138 10.83 -3.18 -47.40
CA PHE A 138 10.23 -3.80 -46.22
C PHE A 138 8.84 -4.39 -46.50
N ILE A 139 7.96 -3.66 -47.20
CA ILE A 139 6.60 -4.13 -47.51
C ILE A 139 6.63 -5.29 -48.52
N LYS A 140 7.60 -5.26 -49.44
CA LYS A 140 7.85 -6.35 -50.40
C LYS A 140 8.30 -7.64 -49.69
N SER A 141 9.13 -7.54 -48.66
CA SER A 141 9.58 -8.71 -47.87
C SER A 141 8.47 -9.38 -47.04
N LEU A 142 7.35 -8.69 -46.81
CA LEU A 142 6.19 -9.23 -46.07
C LEU A 142 5.26 -10.08 -46.95
N GLY A 143 5.50 -10.14 -48.28
CA GLY A 143 4.75 -10.98 -49.22
C GLY A 143 3.30 -10.53 -49.46
N LEU A 144 3.00 -9.23 -49.28
CA LEU A 144 1.65 -8.67 -49.41
C LEU A 144 1.54 -7.76 -50.65
N PRO A 145 0.50 -7.90 -51.50
CA PRO A 145 0.26 -7.01 -52.63
C PRO A 145 -0.03 -5.56 -52.19
N ALA A 146 0.45 -4.57 -52.94
CA ALA A 146 0.28 -3.14 -52.66
C ALA A 146 -1.18 -2.69 -52.46
N SER A 147 -2.12 -3.41 -53.09
CA SER A 147 -3.56 -3.17 -53.04
C SER A 147 -4.24 -3.64 -51.73
N LEU A 148 -3.52 -4.37 -50.86
CA LEU A 148 -4.07 -5.05 -49.68
C LEU A 148 -3.57 -4.50 -48.34
N VAL A 149 -2.65 -3.53 -48.29
CA VAL A 149 -2.20 -2.91 -47.03
C VAL A 149 -3.11 -1.72 -46.72
N PRO A 150 -4.03 -1.81 -45.74
CA PRO A 150 -4.95 -0.73 -45.44
C PRO A 150 -4.19 0.44 -44.83
N LYS A 151 -4.58 1.69 -45.12
CA LYS A 151 -3.97 2.89 -44.50
C LYS A 151 -4.00 2.82 -42.96
N ASP A 152 -4.98 2.13 -42.41
CA ASP A 152 -5.16 1.93 -40.97
C ASP A 152 -4.10 1.00 -40.35
N TYR A 153 -3.46 0.13 -41.13
CA TYR A 153 -2.31 -0.68 -40.67
C TYR A 153 -1.09 0.19 -40.37
N LEU A 154 -0.82 1.22 -41.19
CA LEU A 154 0.30 2.14 -40.96
C LEU A 154 0.13 2.94 -39.67
N TRP A 155 -1.11 3.25 -39.29
CA TRP A 155 -1.39 3.89 -38.01
C TRP A 155 -0.98 3.01 -36.83
N LEU A 156 -1.27 1.70 -36.86
CA LEU A 156 -0.89 0.76 -35.78
C LEU A 156 0.62 0.76 -35.51
N LEU A 157 1.45 0.88 -36.54
CA LEU A 157 2.92 0.92 -36.40
C LEU A 157 3.41 2.16 -35.63
N VAL A 158 2.64 3.24 -35.60
CA VAL A 158 2.99 4.51 -34.94
C VAL A 158 2.34 4.63 -33.56
N VAL A 159 1.05 4.29 -33.45
CA VAL A 159 0.28 4.55 -32.23
C VAL A 159 0.58 3.57 -31.10
N LEU A 160 0.96 2.33 -31.42
CA LEU A 160 1.32 1.32 -30.41
C LEU A 160 2.57 1.74 -29.60
N PRO A 161 3.70 2.14 -30.21
CA PRO A 161 4.84 2.69 -29.46
C PRO A 161 4.49 3.91 -28.60
N ILE A 162 3.73 4.87 -29.15
CA ILE A 162 3.30 6.08 -28.42
C ILE A 162 2.50 5.68 -27.17
N ARG A 163 1.59 4.71 -27.29
CA ARG A 163 0.76 4.26 -26.17
C ARG A 163 1.57 3.67 -25.02
N ILE A 164 2.70 3.01 -25.31
CA ILE A 164 3.61 2.43 -24.31
C ILE A 164 4.35 3.52 -23.53
N VAL A 165 4.80 4.57 -24.23
CA VAL A 165 5.43 5.73 -23.59
C VAL A 165 4.42 6.42 -22.66
N LEU A 166 3.19 6.64 -23.14
CA LEU A 166 2.13 7.22 -22.31
C LEU A 166 1.82 6.33 -21.10
N PHE A 167 1.79 5.00 -21.27
CA PHE A 167 1.59 4.06 -20.15
C PHE A 167 2.68 4.20 -19.09
N ARG A 168 3.96 4.24 -19.48
CA ARG A 168 5.08 4.46 -18.56
C ARG A 168 4.93 5.77 -17.78
N LEU A 169 4.57 6.86 -18.46
CA LEU A 169 4.38 8.17 -17.82
C LEU A 169 3.25 8.15 -16.80
N LEU A 170 2.10 7.56 -17.15
CA LEU A 170 0.93 7.46 -16.28
C LEU A 170 1.20 6.62 -15.03
N VAL A 171 1.93 5.50 -15.16
CA VAL A 171 2.29 4.65 -14.01
C VAL A 171 3.32 5.32 -13.11
N ARG A 172 4.33 6.00 -13.68
CA ARG A 172 5.36 6.70 -12.90
C ARG A 172 4.81 7.88 -12.10
N GLN A 173 3.70 8.47 -12.55
CA GLN A 173 3.03 9.59 -11.89
C GLN A 173 1.63 9.21 -11.40
N SER A 174 1.50 8.00 -10.86
CA SER A 174 0.21 7.46 -10.47
C SER A 174 -0.53 8.32 -9.45
N GLN A 175 0.20 9.04 -8.58
CA GLN A 175 -0.33 9.97 -7.58
C GLN A 175 -1.11 11.15 -8.17
N CYS A 176 -0.80 11.54 -9.40
CA CYS A 176 -1.45 12.65 -10.10
C CYS A 176 -2.64 12.19 -10.97
N LEU A 177 -2.91 10.89 -11.04
CA LEU A 177 -3.96 10.37 -11.90
C LEU A 177 -5.32 10.81 -11.39
N THR A 178 -6.13 11.32 -12.31
CA THR A 178 -7.47 11.79 -11.98
C THR A 178 -8.52 10.73 -12.34
N GLU A 179 -9.41 10.44 -11.39
CA GLU A 179 -10.50 9.46 -11.53
C GLU A 179 -11.48 9.76 -12.68
N PRO A 180 -11.87 11.02 -12.96
CA PRO A 180 -12.71 11.34 -14.10
C PRO A 180 -12.18 10.79 -15.42
N TRP A 181 -10.86 10.72 -15.63
CA TRP A 181 -10.27 10.24 -16.88
C TRP A 181 -10.04 8.74 -16.91
N ARG A 182 -9.77 8.11 -15.75
CA ARG A 182 -9.78 6.65 -15.61
C ARG A 182 -11.16 6.10 -15.97
N LEU A 183 -12.21 6.70 -15.42
CA LEU A 183 -13.61 6.40 -15.75
C LEU A 183 -14.02 6.86 -17.16
N SER A 184 -13.38 7.89 -17.72
CA SER A 184 -13.66 8.33 -19.10
C SER A 184 -13.09 7.36 -20.14
N SER A 185 -11.89 6.80 -19.94
CA SER A 185 -11.38 5.73 -20.82
C SER A 185 -12.34 4.53 -20.86
N LEU A 186 -12.93 4.25 -19.71
CA LEU A 186 -13.90 3.22 -19.46
C LEU A 186 -15.25 3.42 -20.13
N THR A 187 -15.56 4.67 -20.48
CA THR A 187 -16.91 5.05 -20.90
C THR A 187 -16.96 5.66 -22.28
N LEU A 188 -16.01 6.51 -22.61
CA LEU A 188 -15.84 7.03 -23.96
C LEU A 188 -15.56 5.91 -24.96
N MET A 189 -14.85 4.84 -24.58
CA MET A 189 -14.57 3.72 -25.48
C MET A 189 -15.83 2.93 -25.87
N PRO A 190 -16.65 2.47 -24.91
CA PRO A 190 -17.99 1.95 -25.18
C PRO A 190 -18.86 2.84 -26.05
N ALA A 191 -19.05 4.11 -25.65
CA ALA A 191 -19.90 5.04 -26.37
C ALA A 191 -19.39 5.29 -27.80
N TYR A 192 -18.07 5.38 -27.96
CA TYR A 192 -17.42 5.51 -29.26
C TYR A 192 -17.64 4.28 -30.14
N ALA A 193 -17.44 3.07 -29.61
CA ALA A 193 -17.65 1.83 -30.33
C ALA A 193 -19.12 1.65 -30.75
N ALA A 194 -20.07 1.99 -29.88
CA ALA A 194 -21.50 1.98 -30.21
C ALA A 194 -21.87 3.02 -31.28
N GLY A 195 -21.28 4.21 -31.22
CA GLY A 195 -21.45 5.24 -32.26
C GLY A 195 -20.87 4.81 -33.61
N MET A 196 -19.73 4.12 -33.61
CA MET A 196 -19.12 3.56 -34.83
C MET A 196 -19.99 2.45 -35.43
N ASP A 197 -20.50 1.53 -34.60
CA ASP A 197 -21.45 0.48 -35.02
C ASP A 197 -22.74 1.07 -35.61
N TRP A 198 -23.22 2.19 -35.04
CA TRP A 198 -24.33 2.97 -35.59
C TRP A 198 -24.02 3.55 -36.98
N VAL A 199 -22.85 4.17 -37.17
CA VAL A 199 -22.46 4.72 -38.48
C VAL A 199 -22.36 3.61 -39.53
N MET A 200 -21.77 2.46 -39.16
CA MET A 200 -21.60 1.32 -40.05
C MET A 200 -22.95 0.69 -40.42
N SER A 201 -23.83 0.43 -39.44
CA SER A 201 -25.18 -0.12 -39.70
C SER A 201 -26.04 0.83 -40.55
N ARG A 202 -25.99 2.15 -40.30
CA ARG A 202 -26.69 3.15 -41.12
C ARG A 202 -26.22 3.17 -42.58
N SER A 203 -24.92 2.99 -42.80
CA SER A 203 -24.35 2.94 -44.16
C SER A 203 -24.82 1.72 -44.95
N GLN A 204 -24.88 0.55 -44.31
CA GLN A 204 -25.45 -0.68 -44.90
C GLN A 204 -26.95 -0.51 -45.21
N GLN A 205 -27.69 0.11 -44.29
CA GLN A 205 -29.15 0.27 -44.40
C GLN A 205 -29.56 1.21 -45.55
N ARG A 206 -28.82 2.31 -45.78
CA ARG A 206 -29.02 3.21 -46.94
C ARG A 206 -28.81 2.50 -48.28
N GLN A 207 -27.91 1.53 -48.32
CA GLN A 207 -27.58 0.79 -49.54
C GLN A 207 -28.58 -0.35 -49.79
N GLN A 208 -29.11 -0.96 -48.74
CA GLN A 208 -30.22 -1.93 -48.84
C GLN A 208 -31.53 -1.26 -49.30
N GLN A 209 -31.77 -0.01 -48.90
CA GLN A 209 -32.87 0.82 -49.42
C GLN A 209 -32.68 1.23 -50.89
N SER A 210 -31.44 1.35 -51.40
CA SER A 210 -31.20 1.60 -52.84
C SER A 210 -31.26 0.34 -53.71
N LEU A 211 -31.21 -0.85 -53.10
CA LEU A 211 -31.24 -2.16 -53.79
C LEU A 211 -32.60 -2.87 -53.66
N GLY A 212 -33.53 -2.36 -52.86
CA GLY A 212 -34.82 -3.00 -52.57
C GLY A 212 -35.98 -2.00 -52.56
N GLU A 213 -36.40 -1.55 -53.74
CA GLU A 213 -37.82 -1.22 -53.94
C GLU A 213 -38.57 -2.54 -54.16
N VAL A 214 -39.74 -2.66 -53.51
CA VAL A 214 -40.72 -3.76 -53.54
C VAL A 214 -40.69 -4.72 -52.32
N ALA A 215 -41.79 -4.63 -51.56
CA ALA A 215 -42.33 -5.51 -50.51
C ALA A 215 -41.86 -5.29 -49.05
N GLY A 216 -42.73 -4.65 -48.23
CA GLY A 216 -42.69 -4.76 -46.76
C GLY A 216 -43.01 -3.53 -45.88
N GLY A 217 -43.88 -2.61 -46.30
CA GLY A 217 -44.01 -1.24 -45.72
C GLY A 217 -44.40 -1.05 -44.24
N ALA A 218 -44.71 -2.07 -43.45
CA ALA A 218 -45.11 -1.89 -42.04
C ALA A 218 -44.20 -2.60 -41.01
N VAL A 219 -43.65 -3.76 -41.36
CA VAL A 219 -42.74 -4.52 -40.47
C VAL A 219 -41.30 -4.00 -40.58
N GLN A 220 -40.92 -3.52 -41.76
CA GLN A 220 -39.60 -2.92 -42.01
C GLN A 220 -39.41 -1.60 -41.27
N ASN A 221 -40.44 -0.72 -41.26
CA ASN A 221 -40.42 0.53 -40.49
C ASN A 221 -40.30 0.31 -38.95
N TYR A 222 -40.78 -0.82 -38.45
CA TYR A 222 -40.72 -1.18 -37.01
C TYR A 222 -39.37 -1.78 -36.60
N THR A 223 -38.63 -2.40 -37.54
CA THR A 223 -37.24 -2.84 -37.35
C THR A 223 -36.24 -1.70 -37.63
N GLU A 224 -36.59 -0.74 -38.49
CA GLU A 224 -35.78 0.43 -38.86
C GLU A 224 -35.59 1.46 -37.72
N ARG A 225 -36.53 1.59 -36.78
CA ARG A 225 -36.43 2.51 -35.60
C ARG A 225 -35.66 1.91 -34.40
N ARG A 226 -35.37 0.61 -34.41
CA ARG A 226 -34.71 -0.13 -33.31
C ARG A 226 -33.28 0.34 -32.97
N PRO A 227 -32.35 0.50 -33.92
CA PRO A 227 -30.98 0.95 -33.60
C PRO A 227 -30.94 2.39 -33.07
N TYR A 228 -31.85 3.25 -33.52
CA TYR A 228 -31.97 4.64 -33.04
C TYR A 228 -32.40 4.71 -31.58
N ALA A 229 -33.45 3.98 -31.19
CA ALA A 229 -33.87 3.91 -29.79
C ALA A 229 -32.81 3.24 -28.90
N LEU A 230 -32.10 2.22 -29.41
CA LEU A 230 -31.02 1.50 -28.74
C LEU A 230 -29.84 2.40 -28.36
N VAL A 231 -29.28 3.11 -29.33
CA VAL A 231 -28.12 3.98 -29.10
C VAL A 231 -28.51 5.21 -28.28
N THR A 232 -29.71 5.77 -28.51
CA THR A 232 -30.17 6.96 -27.77
C THR A 232 -30.51 6.63 -26.32
N PHE A 233 -31.22 5.53 -26.04
CA PHE A 233 -31.51 5.07 -24.67
C PHE A 233 -30.23 4.66 -23.93
N ALA A 234 -29.29 4.00 -24.61
CA ALA A 234 -27.98 3.71 -24.05
C ALA A 234 -27.24 4.99 -23.68
N MET A 235 -27.12 5.97 -24.58
CA MET A 235 -26.45 7.25 -24.29
C MET A 235 -27.14 8.04 -23.15
N LEU A 236 -28.48 8.02 -23.09
CA LEU A 236 -29.27 8.70 -22.06
C LEU A 236 -29.16 8.08 -20.66
N LEU A 237 -28.99 6.76 -20.54
CA LEU A 237 -28.73 6.09 -19.25
C LEU A 237 -27.25 6.12 -18.87
N TYR A 238 -26.37 6.18 -19.87
CA TYR A 238 -24.94 6.08 -19.68
C TYR A 238 -24.33 7.37 -19.11
N VAL A 239 -24.77 8.53 -19.57
CA VAL A 239 -24.29 9.83 -19.06
C VAL A 239 -24.61 10.04 -17.57
N PRO A 240 -25.84 9.78 -17.07
CA PRO A 240 -26.13 9.81 -15.63
C PRO A 240 -25.34 8.78 -14.83
N SER A 241 -25.08 7.60 -15.39
CA SER A 241 -24.23 6.57 -14.75
C SER A 241 -22.79 7.04 -14.59
N ILE A 242 -22.25 7.75 -15.60
CA ILE A 242 -20.91 8.36 -15.55
C ILE A 242 -20.88 9.50 -14.55
N SER A 243 -21.89 10.37 -14.55
CA SER A 243 -21.98 11.47 -13.59
C SER A 243 -22.11 10.96 -12.16
N ALA A 244 -22.85 9.86 -11.95
CA ALA A 244 -22.88 9.15 -10.67
C ALA A 244 -21.50 8.54 -10.37
N MET A 245 -20.93 7.70 -11.23
CA MET A 245 -19.61 7.09 -11.00
C MET A 245 -18.51 8.13 -10.75
N ARG A 246 -18.51 9.27 -11.44
CA ARG A 246 -17.57 10.39 -11.21
C ARG A 246 -17.78 11.05 -9.84
N ALA A 247 -19.02 11.24 -9.42
CA ALA A 247 -19.35 11.72 -8.09
C ALA A 247 -19.06 10.70 -6.97
N TYR A 248 -18.83 9.41 -7.31
CA TYR A 248 -18.58 8.31 -6.35
C TYR A 248 -17.16 7.73 -6.36
N SER A 249 -16.41 7.87 -7.45
CA SER A 249 -15.00 7.45 -7.54
C SER A 249 -14.06 8.35 -6.75
N GLU A 250 -14.57 9.44 -6.18
CA GLU A 250 -13.91 10.22 -5.13
C GLU A 250 -13.89 9.42 -3.82
N GLY A 251 -13.34 8.20 -3.85
CA GLY A 251 -12.65 7.71 -2.67
C GLY A 251 -11.62 8.77 -2.29
N PRO A 252 -11.43 9.07 -0.99
CA PRO A 252 -10.60 10.19 -0.57
C PRO A 252 -9.24 10.11 -1.26
N ALA A 253 -8.84 11.20 -1.91
CA ALA A 253 -7.55 11.26 -2.59
C ALA A 253 -6.43 11.07 -1.56
N SER A 254 -5.36 10.40 -1.98
CA SER A 254 -4.14 10.35 -1.20
C SER A 254 -3.59 11.77 -1.04
N SER A 255 -2.97 12.08 0.08
CA SER A 255 -2.31 13.38 0.29
C SER A 255 -0.92 13.47 -0.35
N SER A 256 -0.59 12.59 -1.29
CA SER A 256 0.62 12.66 -2.10
C SER A 256 0.63 13.97 -2.92
N VAL A 257 1.79 14.59 -3.05
CA VAL A 257 1.92 15.86 -3.77
C VAL A 257 1.90 15.61 -5.28
N CYS A 258 1.08 16.37 -6.02
CA CYS A 258 1.09 16.32 -7.48
C CYS A 258 1.75 17.58 -8.08
N PRO A 259 3.02 17.52 -8.54
CA PRO A 259 3.74 18.70 -9.02
C PRO A 259 3.40 19.13 -10.46
N GLN A 260 2.89 18.23 -11.31
CA GLN A 260 2.77 18.49 -12.76
C GLN A 260 1.48 19.24 -13.19
N GLY A 261 0.62 19.63 -12.25
CA GLY A 261 -0.60 20.38 -12.54
C GLY A 261 -1.50 19.72 -13.62
N ASN A 262 -2.00 20.52 -14.56
CA ASN A 262 -2.97 20.11 -15.59
C ASN A 262 -2.40 19.25 -16.73
N LEU A 263 -1.09 18.98 -16.78
CA LEU A 263 -0.50 18.24 -17.90
C LEU A 263 -0.88 16.75 -17.89
N LEU A 264 -0.96 16.12 -16.71
CA LEU A 264 -1.26 14.69 -16.65
C LEU A 264 -2.69 14.34 -17.08
N PRO A 265 -3.74 15.10 -16.72
CA PRO A 265 -5.07 14.93 -17.30
C PRO A 265 -5.07 15.03 -18.85
N VAL A 266 -4.25 15.91 -19.43
CA VAL A 266 -4.10 16.03 -20.89
C VAL A 266 -3.41 14.79 -21.46
N ILE A 267 -2.38 14.27 -20.81
CA ILE A 267 -1.72 13.00 -21.18
C ILE A 267 -2.71 11.83 -21.09
N GLN A 268 -3.54 11.77 -20.04
CA GLN A 268 -4.61 10.78 -19.89
C GLN A 268 -5.61 10.87 -21.05
N MET A 269 -6.08 12.08 -21.38
CA MET A 269 -6.99 12.30 -22.51
C MET A 269 -6.34 11.87 -23.83
N PHE A 270 -5.08 12.23 -24.06
CA PHE A 270 -4.36 11.83 -25.26
C PHE A 270 -4.19 10.31 -25.36
N ALA A 271 -3.92 9.62 -24.24
CA ALA A 271 -3.87 8.16 -24.20
C ALA A 271 -5.22 7.53 -24.60
N VAL A 272 -6.35 8.10 -24.15
CA VAL A 272 -7.70 7.67 -24.57
C VAL A 272 -7.90 7.88 -26.08
N LEU A 273 -7.47 9.01 -26.64
CA LEU A 273 -7.58 9.25 -28.09
C LEU A 273 -6.75 8.25 -28.91
N ILE A 274 -5.55 7.90 -28.41
CA ILE A 274 -4.69 6.88 -29.01
C ILE A 274 -5.36 5.51 -28.96
N ASP A 275 -5.95 5.13 -27.82
CA ASP A 275 -6.69 3.87 -27.66
C ASP A 275 -7.87 3.79 -28.64
N MET A 276 -8.59 4.90 -28.90
CA MET A 276 -9.69 4.93 -29.89
C MET A 276 -9.16 4.67 -31.30
N ARG A 277 -7.99 5.22 -31.63
CA ARG A 277 -7.35 5.02 -32.95
C ARG A 277 -6.85 3.60 -33.13
N ILE A 278 -6.32 2.98 -32.08
CA ILE A 278 -5.95 1.55 -32.09
C ILE A 278 -7.21 0.71 -32.39
N ILE A 279 -8.31 0.94 -31.66
CA ILE A 279 -9.56 0.21 -31.85
C ILE A 279 -10.10 0.38 -33.27
N ASN A 280 -10.12 1.60 -33.82
CA ASN A 280 -10.57 1.84 -35.20
C ASN A 280 -9.73 1.09 -36.22
N ALA A 281 -8.41 1.12 -36.05
CA ALA A 281 -7.52 0.44 -36.98
C ALA A 281 -7.70 -1.08 -36.92
N VAL A 282 -7.90 -1.64 -35.72
CA VAL A 282 -8.21 -3.06 -35.53
C VAL A 282 -9.58 -3.42 -36.12
N ILE A 283 -10.64 -2.64 -35.85
CA ILE A 283 -11.97 -2.88 -36.41
C ILE A 283 -11.94 -2.80 -37.93
N SER A 284 -11.30 -1.77 -38.50
CA SER A 284 -11.17 -1.62 -39.96
C SER A 284 -10.37 -2.74 -40.63
N LEU A 285 -9.52 -3.44 -39.88
CA LEU A 285 -8.82 -4.64 -40.35
C LEU A 285 -9.72 -5.90 -40.28
N LEU A 286 -10.63 -5.95 -39.32
CA LEU A 286 -11.48 -7.11 -39.03
C LEU A 286 -12.84 -7.08 -39.75
N THR A 287 -13.36 -5.90 -40.13
CA THR A 287 -14.69 -5.75 -40.74
C THR A 287 -14.62 -5.45 -42.24
N TYR A 288 -15.45 -6.15 -43.02
CA TYR A 288 -15.68 -5.85 -44.45
C TYR A 288 -16.56 -4.62 -44.59
N ASN A 289 -16.12 -3.59 -45.33
CA ASN A 289 -16.95 -2.43 -45.66
C ASN A 289 -17.23 -2.34 -47.17
N PRO A 290 -18.41 -2.76 -47.65
CA PRO A 290 -18.76 -2.74 -49.08
C PRO A 290 -18.91 -1.32 -49.64
N ALA A 291 -19.05 -0.28 -48.82
CA ALA A 291 -19.30 1.10 -49.27
C ALA A 291 -18.11 1.79 -49.98
N ASN A 292 -16.90 1.24 -49.88
CA ASN A 292 -15.67 1.86 -50.42
C ASN A 292 -14.97 1.03 -51.52
N GLY A 293 -15.56 -0.06 -51.99
CA GLY A 293 -14.93 -0.96 -52.97
C GLY A 293 -13.62 -1.61 -52.50
N LYS A 294 -13.27 -1.48 -51.21
CA LYS A 294 -12.08 -2.09 -50.62
C LYS A 294 -12.43 -3.52 -50.22
N ARG A 295 -11.81 -4.50 -50.89
CA ARG A 295 -11.91 -5.92 -50.53
C ARG A 295 -11.59 -6.10 -49.04
N ALA A 296 -12.41 -6.84 -48.31
CA ALA A 296 -12.06 -7.28 -46.96
C ALA A 296 -10.73 -7.99 -47.00
N VAL A 297 -9.84 -7.64 -46.08
CA VAL A 297 -8.69 -8.49 -45.78
C VAL A 297 -9.29 -9.75 -45.14
N PRO A 298 -9.05 -10.95 -45.70
CA PRO A 298 -9.51 -12.18 -45.05
C PRO A 298 -9.04 -12.20 -43.60
N MET A 299 -9.88 -12.68 -42.67
CA MET A 299 -9.60 -12.68 -41.23
C MET A 299 -8.19 -13.22 -40.89
N HIS A 300 -7.74 -14.26 -41.61
CA HIS A 300 -6.39 -14.83 -41.46
C HIS A 300 -5.27 -13.82 -41.79
N SER A 301 -5.47 -12.96 -42.78
CA SER A 301 -4.52 -11.93 -43.22
C SER A 301 -4.58 -10.70 -42.31
N ALA A 302 -5.76 -10.36 -41.79
CA ALA A 302 -5.92 -9.29 -40.78
C ALA A 302 -5.20 -9.63 -39.48
N LEU A 303 -5.35 -10.88 -39.00
CA LEU A 303 -4.63 -11.40 -37.83
C LEU A 303 -3.10 -11.44 -38.06
N ARG A 304 -2.65 -11.77 -39.27
CA ARG A 304 -1.22 -11.73 -39.65
C ARG A 304 -0.68 -10.31 -39.58
N LEU A 305 -1.40 -9.33 -40.14
CA LEU A 305 -1.01 -7.92 -40.10
C LEU A 305 -0.94 -7.42 -38.65
N PHE A 306 -1.96 -7.67 -37.83
CA PHE A 306 -1.96 -7.29 -36.42
C PHE A 306 -0.77 -7.91 -35.66
N SER A 307 -0.46 -9.19 -35.91
CA SER A 307 0.71 -9.85 -35.33
C SER A 307 2.04 -9.16 -35.69
N ILE A 308 2.21 -8.78 -36.97
CA ILE A 308 3.41 -8.06 -37.43
C ILE A 308 3.51 -6.68 -36.78
N ALA A 309 2.39 -5.94 -36.67
CA ALA A 309 2.39 -4.62 -36.04
C ALA A 309 2.79 -4.68 -34.56
N SER A 310 2.24 -5.65 -33.82
CA SER A 310 2.60 -5.88 -32.42
C SER A 310 4.07 -6.31 -32.26
N GLY A 311 4.57 -7.18 -33.14
CA GLY A 311 5.99 -7.57 -33.17
C GLY A 311 6.94 -6.41 -33.50
N TYR A 312 6.55 -5.53 -34.42
CA TYR A 312 7.32 -4.32 -34.74
C TYR A 312 7.38 -3.35 -33.56
N ALA A 313 6.24 -3.09 -32.90
CA ALA A 313 6.20 -2.25 -31.72
C ALA A 313 7.09 -2.82 -30.58
N ALA A 314 7.11 -4.14 -30.41
CA ALA A 314 7.99 -4.81 -29.45
C ALA A 314 9.48 -4.59 -29.78
N LEU A 315 9.88 -4.71 -31.06
CA LEU A 315 11.25 -4.44 -31.50
C LEU A 315 11.67 -2.98 -31.27
N LEU A 316 10.79 -2.03 -31.51
CA LEU A 316 11.06 -0.62 -31.23
C LEU A 316 11.32 -0.38 -29.73
N VAL A 317 10.50 -0.95 -28.86
CA VAL A 317 10.70 -0.84 -27.40
C VAL A 317 12.04 -1.46 -26.97
N ILE A 318 12.39 -2.62 -27.51
CA ILE A 318 13.68 -3.27 -27.24
C ILE A 318 14.85 -2.39 -27.71
N SER A 319 14.76 -1.83 -28.92
CA SER A 319 15.80 -0.96 -29.47
C SER A 319 15.98 0.32 -28.65
N HIS A 320 14.88 0.97 -28.24
CA HIS A 320 14.91 2.12 -27.35
C HIS A 320 15.48 1.75 -25.98
N GLY A 321 15.12 0.58 -25.45
CA GLY A 321 15.68 0.06 -24.19
C GLY A 321 17.21 -0.10 -24.26
N PHE A 322 17.74 -0.58 -25.38
CA PHE A 322 19.19 -0.68 -25.61
C PHE A 322 19.88 0.69 -25.67
N VAL A 323 19.26 1.67 -26.35
CA VAL A 323 19.75 3.06 -26.38
C VAL A 323 19.70 3.67 -24.97
N TRP A 324 18.61 3.50 -24.23
CA TRP A 324 18.49 4.02 -22.86
C TRP A 324 19.55 3.40 -21.94
N PHE A 325 19.74 2.09 -22.00
CA PHE A 325 20.76 1.38 -21.22
C PHE A 325 22.19 1.88 -21.51
N THR A 326 22.48 2.22 -22.77
CA THR A 326 23.82 2.69 -23.17
C THR A 326 24.08 4.11 -22.67
N PHE A 327 23.11 5.03 -22.82
CA PHE A 327 23.29 6.46 -22.54
C PHE A 327 22.86 6.94 -21.15
N VAL A 328 22.04 6.18 -20.41
CA VAL A 328 21.56 6.55 -19.06
C VAL A 328 22.12 5.55 -18.04
N PRO A 329 23.35 5.77 -17.53
CA PRO A 329 23.99 4.83 -16.63
C PRO A 329 23.24 4.65 -15.31
N GLU A 330 22.52 5.68 -14.82
CA GLU A 330 21.77 5.58 -13.56
C GLU A 330 20.63 4.55 -13.61
N ASP A 331 20.01 4.35 -14.78
CA ASP A 331 18.83 3.50 -14.97
C ASP A 331 19.17 2.06 -15.42
N ARG A 332 20.46 1.72 -15.53
CA ARG A 332 20.90 0.39 -16.00
C ARG A 332 20.41 -0.73 -15.09
N SER A 333 20.48 -0.51 -13.78
CA SER A 333 19.99 -1.45 -12.77
C SER A 333 18.50 -1.70 -12.94
N TRP A 334 17.69 -0.64 -13.07
CA TRP A 334 16.25 -0.74 -13.29
C TRP A 334 15.89 -1.48 -14.59
N THR A 335 16.69 -1.30 -15.64
CA THR A 335 16.46 -1.90 -16.96
C THR A 335 16.72 -3.42 -16.97
N VAL A 336 17.76 -3.87 -16.26
CA VAL A 336 18.24 -5.26 -16.27
C VAL A 336 17.72 -6.08 -15.10
N LEU A 337 17.63 -5.50 -13.90
CA LEU A 337 17.18 -6.19 -12.70
C LEU A 337 15.66 -6.24 -12.65
N ILE A 338 15.11 -7.39 -13.03
CA ILE A 338 13.69 -7.70 -12.92
C ILE A 338 13.41 -8.28 -11.52
N PRO A 339 12.52 -7.67 -10.72
CA PRO A 339 12.15 -8.20 -9.42
C PRO A 339 11.56 -9.61 -9.54
N ARG A 340 11.89 -10.51 -8.61
CA ARG A 340 11.38 -11.89 -8.62
C ARG A 340 9.84 -11.97 -8.62
N LYS A 341 9.18 -11.01 -7.96
CA LYS A 341 7.71 -10.92 -7.86
C LYS A 341 7.05 -10.34 -9.12
N PHE A 342 7.81 -9.61 -9.95
CA PHE A 342 7.29 -9.05 -11.20
C PHE A 342 6.90 -10.16 -12.17
N ILE A 343 7.76 -11.17 -12.40
CA ILE A 343 7.53 -12.21 -13.42
C ILE A 343 6.18 -12.94 -13.25
N PRO A 344 5.87 -13.54 -12.08
CA PRO A 344 4.59 -14.24 -11.91
C PRO A 344 3.40 -13.29 -11.96
N ALA A 345 3.54 -12.05 -11.47
CA ALA A 345 2.47 -11.05 -11.56
C ALA A 345 2.22 -10.64 -13.01
N ALA A 346 3.27 -10.36 -13.77
CA ALA A 346 3.21 -10.00 -15.19
C ALA A 346 2.62 -11.15 -16.03
N LEU A 347 3.01 -12.41 -15.79
CA LEU A 347 2.45 -13.56 -16.48
C LEU A 347 0.98 -13.79 -16.15
N LYS A 348 0.57 -13.66 -14.87
CA LYS A 348 -0.86 -13.74 -14.48
C LYS A 348 -1.67 -12.65 -15.17
N LEU A 349 -1.13 -11.43 -15.21
CA LEU A 349 -1.77 -10.29 -15.82
C LEU A 349 -1.84 -10.43 -17.35
N ASP A 350 -0.77 -10.91 -17.99
CA ASP A 350 -0.71 -11.19 -19.42
C ASP A 350 -1.66 -12.32 -19.83
N LEU A 351 -1.69 -13.42 -19.07
CA LEU A 351 -2.66 -14.51 -19.28
C LEU A 351 -4.09 -13.99 -19.16
N LEU A 352 -4.34 -13.15 -18.13
CA LEU A 352 -5.63 -12.50 -17.96
C LEU A 352 -5.94 -11.66 -19.21
N VAL A 353 -5.03 -10.81 -19.68
CA VAL A 353 -5.13 -9.99 -20.92
C VAL A 353 -5.43 -10.80 -22.17
N CYS A 354 -4.77 -11.95 -22.31
CA CYS A 354 -4.96 -12.89 -23.40
C CYS A 354 -6.37 -13.51 -23.40
N ILE A 355 -6.85 -13.92 -22.23
CA ILE A 355 -8.19 -14.50 -22.06
C ILE A 355 -9.26 -13.48 -22.47
N ILE A 356 -9.13 -12.23 -22.03
CA ILE A 356 -10.06 -11.13 -22.37
C ILE A 356 -10.13 -10.88 -23.85
N ALA A 357 -8.97 -10.73 -24.48
CA ALA A 357 -8.90 -10.36 -25.88
C ALA A 357 -9.61 -11.43 -26.70
N THR A 358 -9.38 -12.70 -26.35
CA THR A 358 -10.05 -13.85 -26.95
C THR A 358 -11.54 -13.84 -26.69
N THR A 359 -11.98 -13.67 -25.44
CA THR A 359 -13.41 -13.65 -25.09
C THR A 359 -14.15 -12.44 -25.66
N PHE A 360 -13.48 -11.30 -25.81
CA PHE A 360 -14.03 -10.08 -26.41
C PHE A 360 -14.29 -10.29 -27.90
N VAL A 361 -13.32 -10.85 -28.62
CA VAL A 361 -13.48 -11.21 -30.05
C VAL A 361 -14.65 -12.19 -30.20
N ILE A 362 -14.71 -13.25 -29.38
CA ILE A 362 -15.83 -14.20 -29.37
C ILE A 362 -17.17 -13.48 -29.09
N SER A 363 -17.24 -12.60 -28.09
CA SER A 363 -18.46 -11.87 -27.74
C SER A 363 -18.95 -10.96 -28.86
N VAL A 364 -18.03 -10.22 -29.50
CA VAL A 364 -18.34 -9.35 -30.65
C VAL A 364 -18.90 -10.16 -31.80
N THR A 365 -18.34 -11.35 -32.08
CA THR A 365 -18.84 -12.22 -33.16
C THR A 365 -20.24 -12.79 -32.88
N HIS A 366 -20.65 -12.92 -31.61
CA HIS A 366 -21.95 -13.49 -31.23
C HIS A 366 -23.05 -12.46 -30.97
N PHE A 367 -22.72 -11.36 -30.29
CA PHE A 367 -23.70 -10.39 -29.79
C PHE A 367 -23.66 -9.05 -30.54
N GLY A 368 -22.69 -8.87 -31.45
CA GLY A 368 -22.40 -7.58 -32.05
C GLY A 368 -21.66 -6.63 -31.09
N ILE A 369 -21.06 -5.59 -31.66
CA ILE A 369 -20.19 -4.65 -30.93
C ILE A 369 -20.99 -3.91 -29.85
N THR A 370 -22.15 -3.34 -30.21
CA THR A 370 -22.96 -2.53 -29.29
C THR A 370 -23.43 -3.30 -28.05
N SER A 371 -23.92 -4.54 -28.21
CA SER A 371 -24.40 -5.35 -27.07
C SER A 371 -23.25 -5.80 -26.16
N THR A 372 -22.12 -6.19 -26.75
CA THR A 372 -20.91 -6.61 -26.01
C THR A 372 -20.38 -5.47 -25.15
N VAL A 373 -20.28 -4.29 -25.74
CA VAL A 373 -19.83 -3.06 -25.09
C VAL A 373 -20.72 -2.67 -23.89
N PHE A 374 -22.03 -2.82 -24.03
CA PHE A 374 -22.99 -2.46 -22.98
C PHE A 374 -22.98 -3.43 -21.80
N ASN A 375 -22.80 -4.73 -22.06
CA ASN A 375 -22.61 -5.73 -20.99
C ASN A 375 -21.37 -5.41 -20.16
N VAL A 376 -20.25 -5.11 -20.81
CA VAL A 376 -19.01 -4.73 -20.14
C VAL A 376 -19.25 -3.49 -19.26
N ALA A 377 -19.84 -2.43 -19.82
CA ALA A 377 -20.16 -1.21 -19.09
C ALA A 377 -21.05 -1.42 -17.87
N ALA A 378 -22.14 -2.18 -18.00
CA ALA A 378 -23.12 -2.40 -16.93
C ALA A 378 -22.52 -3.19 -15.76
N SER A 379 -21.82 -4.27 -16.08
CA SER A 379 -21.16 -5.08 -15.09
C SER A 379 -20.06 -4.24 -14.41
N MET A 380 -19.36 -3.36 -15.12
CA MET A 380 -18.31 -2.52 -14.52
C MET A 380 -18.80 -1.54 -13.48
N SER A 381 -19.89 -0.84 -13.77
CA SER A 381 -20.57 0.02 -12.79
C SER A 381 -20.95 -0.76 -11.54
N PHE A 382 -21.36 -2.02 -11.71
CA PHE A 382 -21.75 -2.91 -10.63
C PHE A 382 -20.55 -3.38 -9.77
N GLY A 383 -19.44 -3.77 -10.39
CA GLY A 383 -18.21 -4.13 -9.68
C GLY A 383 -17.61 -2.96 -8.90
N HIS A 384 -17.62 -1.76 -9.49
CA HIS A 384 -17.18 -0.55 -8.81
C HIS A 384 -18.07 -0.22 -7.60
N TYR A 385 -19.40 -0.28 -7.76
CA TYR A 385 -20.34 -0.11 -6.65
C TYR A 385 -20.04 -1.06 -5.48
N PHE A 386 -19.86 -2.36 -5.74
CA PHE A 386 -19.53 -3.33 -4.69
C PHE A 386 -18.18 -3.07 -4.01
N SER A 387 -17.18 -2.60 -4.76
CA SER A 387 -15.90 -2.20 -4.17
C SER A 387 -16.05 -1.04 -3.16
N GLN A 388 -16.99 -0.12 -3.41
CA GLN A 388 -17.23 1.06 -2.58
C GLN A 388 -18.21 0.81 -1.42
N ILE A 389 -18.90 -0.34 -1.35
CA ILE A 389 -19.72 -0.70 -0.17
C ILE A 389 -18.88 -0.72 1.13
N SER A 390 -17.57 -0.93 0.99
CA SER A 390 -16.61 -0.94 2.10
C SER A 390 -16.07 0.44 2.50
N SER A 391 -16.23 1.49 1.70
CA SER A 391 -15.61 2.80 1.95
C SER A 391 -16.28 3.57 3.09
N PHE A 392 -15.49 4.25 3.91
CA PHE A 392 -15.94 5.19 4.94
C PHE A 392 -15.66 6.64 4.51
N PRO A 393 -16.64 7.57 4.60
CA PRO A 393 -18.00 7.37 5.08
C PRO A 393 -18.87 6.62 4.06
N ALA A 394 -19.98 6.05 4.52
CA ALA A 394 -20.98 5.42 3.66
C ALA A 394 -21.62 6.51 2.77
N ASN A 395 -21.41 6.43 1.45
CA ASN A 395 -21.96 7.40 0.48
C ASN A 395 -23.51 7.48 0.54
N GLY A 396 -24.11 8.63 0.25
CA GLY A 396 -25.57 8.83 0.40
C GLY A 396 -26.46 7.75 -0.23
N LEU A 397 -27.51 7.33 0.49
CA LEU A 397 -28.47 6.29 0.07
C LEU A 397 -29.09 6.53 -1.32
N THR A 398 -29.32 7.78 -1.69
CA THR A 398 -29.99 8.20 -2.93
C THR A 398 -29.25 7.79 -4.19
N THR A 399 -27.94 7.62 -4.11
CA THR A 399 -27.10 7.51 -5.30
C THR A 399 -26.60 6.10 -5.55
N ALA A 400 -26.44 5.32 -4.47
CA ALA A 400 -26.49 3.86 -4.53
C ALA A 400 -27.78 3.40 -5.24
N ILE A 401 -28.94 3.98 -4.88
CA ILE A 401 -30.23 3.71 -5.54
C ILE A 401 -30.19 4.13 -7.02
N THR A 402 -29.62 5.29 -7.34
CA THR A 402 -29.58 5.81 -8.71
C THR A 402 -28.70 4.96 -9.64
N ALA A 403 -27.46 4.66 -9.25
CA ALA A 403 -26.55 3.80 -10.04
C ALA A 403 -27.16 2.40 -10.25
N PHE A 404 -27.85 1.90 -9.23
CA PHE A 404 -28.52 0.62 -9.27
C PHE A 404 -29.73 0.62 -10.23
N ILE A 405 -30.61 1.64 -10.18
CA ILE A 405 -31.76 1.78 -11.10
C ILE A 405 -31.29 1.76 -12.56
N VAL A 406 -30.16 2.41 -12.84
CA VAL A 406 -29.62 2.43 -14.20
C VAL A 406 -29.15 1.04 -14.65
N VAL A 407 -28.43 0.28 -13.82
CA VAL A 407 -28.03 -1.12 -14.15
C VAL A 407 -29.24 -2.01 -14.43
N CYS A 408 -30.33 -1.85 -13.66
CA CYS A 408 -31.58 -2.55 -13.91
C CYS A 408 -32.27 -2.12 -15.21
N ALA A 409 -32.32 -0.82 -15.51
CA ALA A 409 -32.89 -0.31 -16.75
C ALA A 409 -32.13 -0.82 -17.98
N ILE A 410 -30.80 -0.83 -17.91
CA ILE A 410 -29.87 -1.42 -18.89
C ILE A 410 -30.18 -2.91 -19.09
N SER A 411 -30.27 -3.68 -18.01
CA SER A 411 -30.47 -5.14 -18.06
C SER A 411 -31.86 -5.52 -18.60
N VAL A 412 -32.92 -4.82 -18.17
CA VAL A 412 -34.29 -5.02 -18.68
C VAL A 412 -34.36 -4.67 -20.17
N PHE A 413 -33.65 -3.64 -20.59
CA PHE A 413 -33.58 -3.23 -22.00
C PHE A 413 -32.84 -4.25 -22.87
N GLN A 414 -31.71 -4.81 -22.42
CA GLN A 414 -31.05 -5.93 -23.11
C GLN A 414 -31.98 -7.15 -23.22
N MET A 415 -32.70 -7.46 -22.14
CA MET A 415 -33.68 -8.54 -22.09
C MET A 415 -34.77 -8.37 -23.16
N TYR A 416 -35.23 -7.13 -23.36
CA TYR A 416 -36.18 -6.76 -24.41
C TYR A 416 -35.56 -6.92 -25.82
N THR A 417 -34.31 -6.49 -26.03
CA THR A 417 -33.64 -6.57 -27.34
C THR A 417 -33.32 -8.00 -27.79
N ILE A 418 -32.93 -8.87 -26.86
CA ILE A 418 -32.71 -10.31 -27.10
C ILE A 418 -34.05 -10.99 -27.38
N SER A 419 -35.11 -10.60 -26.67
CA SER A 419 -36.47 -11.11 -26.93
C SER A 419 -37.01 -10.66 -28.28
N ALA A 420 -36.69 -9.44 -28.71
CA ALA A 420 -37.16 -8.85 -29.97
C ALA A 420 -36.38 -9.30 -31.21
N SER A 421 -35.16 -9.84 -31.03
CA SER A 421 -34.35 -10.46 -32.09
C SER A 421 -34.67 -11.95 -32.26
N ARG A 422 -34.98 -12.66 -31.18
CA ARG A 422 -35.31 -14.10 -31.21
C ARG A 422 -36.75 -14.42 -31.61
N THR A 423 -37.68 -13.46 -31.51
CA THR A 423 -39.05 -13.60 -32.04
C THR A 423 -39.12 -13.68 -33.57
N ALA A 424 -37.99 -13.50 -34.28
CA ALA A 424 -37.93 -13.63 -35.73
C ALA A 424 -37.67 -15.05 -36.24
N LEU A 425 -37.26 -16.03 -35.41
CA LEU A 425 -36.87 -17.35 -35.94
C LEU A 425 -37.30 -18.62 -35.19
N ASP A 426 -37.68 -18.64 -33.89
CA ASP A 426 -38.21 -19.92 -33.34
C ASP A 426 -39.02 -19.83 -32.02
N ARG A 427 -40.04 -20.68 -31.86
CA ARG A 427 -40.98 -20.72 -30.71
C ARG A 427 -40.49 -21.62 -29.55
N SER A 428 -39.63 -22.60 -29.81
CA SER A 428 -39.16 -23.59 -28.83
C SER A 428 -38.18 -22.98 -27.79
N THR A 429 -37.34 -22.03 -28.21
CA THR A 429 -36.36 -21.31 -27.37
C THR A 429 -36.98 -20.26 -26.42
N ALA A 430 -38.27 -19.94 -26.58
CA ALA A 430 -38.96 -18.92 -25.79
C ALA A 430 -39.24 -19.33 -24.32
N LYS A 431 -39.37 -20.64 -24.02
CA LYS A 431 -39.61 -21.15 -22.66
C LYS A 431 -38.33 -21.15 -21.79
N SER A 432 -37.19 -21.56 -22.33
CA SER A 432 -35.87 -21.49 -21.66
C SER A 432 -35.52 -20.04 -21.31
N SER A 433 -35.77 -19.12 -22.26
CA SER A 433 -35.62 -17.67 -22.05
C SER A 433 -36.43 -17.12 -20.87
N ARG A 434 -37.63 -17.64 -20.56
CA ARG A 434 -38.46 -17.13 -19.46
C ARG A 434 -37.89 -17.44 -18.07
N ARG A 435 -37.30 -18.63 -17.87
CA ARG A 435 -36.66 -19.03 -16.62
C ARG A 435 -35.38 -18.24 -16.37
N THR A 436 -34.52 -18.10 -17.38
CA THR A 436 -33.29 -17.29 -17.27
C THR A 436 -33.61 -15.82 -16.97
N ARG A 437 -34.67 -15.27 -17.56
CA ARG A 437 -35.16 -13.90 -17.28
C ARG A 437 -35.60 -13.73 -15.83
N LEU A 438 -36.37 -14.67 -15.29
CA LEU A 438 -36.82 -14.62 -13.90
C LEU A 438 -35.65 -14.73 -12.93
N LEU A 439 -34.68 -15.63 -13.18
CA LEU A 439 -33.49 -15.79 -12.35
C LEU A 439 -32.62 -14.53 -12.34
N LEU A 440 -32.44 -13.87 -13.48
CA LEU A 440 -31.73 -12.59 -13.55
C LEU A 440 -32.45 -11.49 -12.77
N ILE A 441 -33.78 -11.39 -12.89
CA ILE A 441 -34.57 -10.41 -12.12
C ILE A 441 -34.43 -10.66 -10.61
N ILE A 442 -34.55 -11.92 -10.15
CA ILE A 442 -34.39 -12.29 -8.74
C ILE A 442 -32.97 -11.96 -8.26
N PHE A 443 -31.94 -12.30 -9.05
CA PHE A 443 -30.55 -11.99 -8.72
C PHE A 443 -30.34 -10.48 -8.57
N TYR A 444 -30.82 -9.66 -9.50
CA TYR A 444 -30.72 -8.21 -9.38
C TYR A 444 -31.52 -7.66 -8.19
N LEU A 445 -32.74 -8.14 -7.93
CA LEU A 445 -33.54 -7.74 -6.76
C LEU A 445 -32.84 -8.08 -5.42
N PHE A 446 -32.17 -9.24 -5.33
CA PHE A 446 -31.37 -9.58 -4.15
C PHE A 446 -30.21 -8.60 -3.95
N LEU A 447 -29.54 -8.21 -5.03
CA LEU A 447 -28.44 -7.23 -4.97
C LEU A 447 -28.96 -5.84 -4.54
N ILE A 448 -30.19 -5.45 -4.91
CA ILE A 448 -30.87 -4.23 -4.40
C ILE A 448 -31.00 -4.28 -2.90
N THR A 449 -31.70 -5.30 -2.41
CA THR A 449 -32.11 -5.37 -1.02
C THR A 449 -30.89 -5.53 -0.13
N PHE A 450 -29.89 -6.30 -0.56
CA PHE A 450 -28.60 -6.41 0.11
C PHE A 450 -27.86 -5.06 0.16
N GLY A 451 -27.71 -4.37 -0.99
CA GLY A 451 -27.02 -3.08 -1.06
C GLY A 451 -27.66 -2.00 -0.20
N ILE A 452 -29.00 -1.84 -0.28
CA ILE A 452 -29.76 -0.90 0.54
C ILE A 452 -29.63 -1.25 2.03
N THR A 453 -29.73 -2.53 2.40
CA THR A 453 -29.64 -2.96 3.81
C THR A 453 -28.26 -2.69 4.40
N VAL A 454 -27.18 -2.93 3.65
CA VAL A 454 -25.82 -2.63 4.10
C VAL A 454 -25.64 -1.13 4.27
N GLN A 455 -26.17 -0.31 3.36
CA GLN A 455 -26.04 1.14 3.44
C GLN A 455 -26.82 1.75 4.61
N LEU A 456 -28.05 1.29 4.84
CA LEU A 456 -28.87 1.75 5.97
C LEU A 456 -28.26 1.36 7.33
N ARG A 457 -27.47 0.28 7.40
CA ARG A 457 -26.80 -0.15 8.63
C ARG A 457 -25.48 0.59 8.93
N ARG A 458 -24.94 1.38 7.99
CA ARG A 458 -23.64 2.05 8.11
C ARG A 458 -23.74 3.57 8.20
N GLN A 459 -24.85 4.11 8.70
CA GLN A 459 -24.97 5.55 8.88
C GLN A 459 -23.90 6.04 9.87
N GLY A 460 -23.00 6.92 9.39
CA GLY A 460 -21.81 7.39 10.10
C GLY A 460 -22.09 8.43 11.19
N TYR A 461 -23.13 8.18 12.00
CA TYR A 461 -23.49 9.03 13.11
C TYR A 461 -22.83 8.54 14.41
N THR A 462 -22.25 9.46 15.18
CA THR A 462 -21.77 9.16 16.53
C THR A 462 -22.45 10.08 17.54
N SER A 463 -22.83 9.54 18.70
CA SER A 463 -23.50 10.30 19.76
C SER A 463 -22.55 11.19 20.58
N ARG A 464 -21.24 10.98 20.44
CA ARG A 464 -20.16 11.78 21.05
C ARG A 464 -19.02 11.96 20.06
N HIS A 465 -18.22 13.02 20.23
CA HIS A 465 -17.04 13.23 19.40
C HIS A 465 -15.98 12.16 19.71
N PRO A 466 -15.39 11.47 18.72
CA PRO A 466 -14.45 10.36 18.97
C PRO A 466 -13.22 10.77 19.79
N ILE A 467 -12.69 11.99 19.61
CA ILE A 467 -11.54 12.48 20.39
C ILE A 467 -11.82 12.49 21.90
N ASP A 468 -13.05 12.80 22.36
CA ASP A 468 -13.36 12.81 23.80
C ASP A 468 -13.12 11.43 24.43
N LYS A 469 -13.53 10.38 23.71
CA LYS A 469 -13.30 8.99 24.09
C LYS A 469 -11.82 8.66 24.07
N LEU A 470 -11.08 9.04 23.02
CA LEU A 470 -9.64 8.79 22.90
C LEU A 470 -8.85 9.44 24.05
N ILE A 471 -9.20 10.66 24.44
CA ILE A 471 -8.60 11.36 25.60
C ILE A 471 -8.91 10.63 26.90
N ALA A 472 -10.17 10.24 27.12
CA ALA A 472 -10.58 9.54 28.33
C ALA A 472 -9.90 8.17 28.48
N ASP A 473 -9.88 7.38 27.40
CA ASP A 473 -9.25 6.07 27.35
C ASP A 473 -7.74 6.18 27.57
N ALA A 474 -7.07 7.14 26.94
CA ALA A 474 -5.64 7.39 27.11
C ALA A 474 -5.29 7.77 28.56
N LYS A 475 -6.08 8.64 29.20
CA LYS A 475 -5.87 9.00 30.62
C LYS A 475 -6.00 7.78 31.53
N ALA A 476 -7.01 6.94 31.31
CA ALA A 476 -7.22 5.72 32.08
C ALA A 476 -6.09 4.70 31.88
N GLN A 477 -5.62 4.51 30.64
CA GLN A 477 -4.49 3.64 30.31
C GLN A 477 -3.20 4.13 30.96
N HIS A 478 -2.90 5.43 30.87
CA HIS A 478 -1.71 6.01 31.47
C HIS A 478 -1.72 5.87 33.00
N GLN A 479 -2.85 6.10 33.67
CA GLN A 479 -2.95 5.93 35.13
C GLN A 479 -2.65 4.49 35.57
N LYS A 480 -3.19 3.49 34.85
CA LYS A 480 -2.91 2.07 35.12
C LYS A 480 -1.43 1.76 34.96
N TRP A 481 -0.84 2.18 33.84
CA TRP A 481 0.58 1.98 33.57
C TRP A 481 1.47 2.68 34.60
N ARG A 482 1.13 3.90 35.03
CA ARG A 482 1.91 4.65 36.04
C ARG A 482 2.00 3.93 37.38
N ILE A 483 0.90 3.32 37.84
CA ILE A 483 0.87 2.52 39.07
C ILE A 483 1.75 1.28 38.92
N GLN A 484 1.69 0.62 37.76
CA GLN A 484 2.49 -0.56 37.46
C GLN A 484 3.99 -0.25 37.36
N ALA A 485 4.36 0.91 36.82
CA ALA A 485 5.74 1.28 36.52
C ALA A 485 6.58 1.65 37.75
N ARG A 486 5.94 1.95 38.88
CA ARG A 486 6.57 2.34 40.15
C ARG A 486 5.94 1.61 41.33
N LYS A 487 5.70 0.31 41.18
CA LYS A 487 5.08 -0.52 42.20
C LYS A 487 6.06 -0.81 43.34
N SER A 488 7.34 -0.98 43.05
CA SER A 488 8.38 -1.31 44.04
C SER A 488 8.75 -0.12 44.92
N THR A 489 8.82 -0.38 46.22
CA THR A 489 9.23 0.57 47.25
C THR A 489 10.54 0.20 47.96
N SER A 490 11.01 -1.04 47.75
CA SER A 490 12.23 -1.60 48.35
C SER A 490 13.04 -2.38 47.32
N LEU A 491 14.34 -2.58 47.58
CA LEU A 491 15.20 -3.36 46.68
C LEU A 491 14.71 -4.82 46.55
N PRO A 492 14.35 -5.54 47.64
CA PRO A 492 13.83 -6.92 47.53
C PRO A 492 12.54 -7.01 46.72
N GLU A 493 11.64 -6.03 46.87
CA GLU A 493 10.41 -5.94 46.09
C GLU A 493 10.70 -5.72 44.60
N ALA A 494 11.63 -4.82 44.26
CA ALA A 494 12.09 -4.61 42.88
C ALA A 494 12.67 -5.88 42.25
N VAL A 495 13.45 -6.66 43.01
CA VAL A 495 13.99 -7.95 42.55
C VAL A 495 12.86 -8.97 42.33
N LYS A 496 11.88 -9.01 43.23
CA LYS A 496 10.71 -9.91 43.10
C LYS A 496 9.88 -9.56 41.85
N ILE A 497 9.51 -8.30 41.68
CA ILE A 497 8.73 -7.83 40.54
C ILE A 497 9.50 -8.03 39.23
N TYR A 498 10.80 -7.75 39.22
CA TYR A 498 11.65 -8.05 38.06
C TYR A 498 11.54 -9.54 37.68
N ARG A 499 11.66 -10.45 38.66
CA ARG A 499 11.62 -11.90 38.43
C ARG A 499 10.26 -12.36 37.91
N GLU A 500 9.17 -11.81 38.46
CA GLU A 500 7.81 -12.08 37.99
C GLU A 500 7.59 -11.59 36.55
N ARG A 501 8.15 -10.43 36.20
CA ARG A 501 7.96 -9.79 34.90
C ARG A 501 8.82 -10.38 33.78
N TYR A 502 10.08 -10.70 34.06
CA TYR A 502 11.07 -11.12 33.06
C TYR A 502 11.51 -12.57 33.19
N GLU A 503 10.90 -13.33 34.12
CA GLU A 503 11.14 -14.77 34.34
C GLU A 503 12.60 -15.13 34.65
N ARG A 504 13.38 -14.15 35.16
CA ARG A 504 14.80 -14.31 35.50
C ARG A 504 15.20 -13.36 36.63
N PRO A 505 16.25 -13.63 37.43
CA PRO A 505 16.74 -12.66 38.40
C PRO A 505 17.33 -11.43 37.68
N PRO A 506 17.32 -10.22 38.27
CA PRO A 506 17.99 -9.06 37.70
C PRO A 506 19.50 -9.25 37.58
N PRO A 507 20.18 -8.59 36.63
CA PRO A 507 21.62 -8.74 36.41
C PRO A 507 22.45 -8.29 37.63
N PRO A 508 23.70 -8.78 37.79
CA PRO A 508 24.62 -8.22 38.78
C PRO A 508 24.75 -6.70 38.62
N GLY A 509 24.87 -5.97 39.74
CA GLY A 509 24.88 -4.50 39.75
C GLY A 509 23.50 -3.84 39.79
N PHE A 510 22.41 -4.61 39.78
CA PHE A 510 21.05 -4.07 39.90
C PHE A 510 20.80 -3.32 41.21
N ASP A 511 21.46 -3.69 42.30
CA ASP A 511 21.42 -2.95 43.56
C ASP A 511 21.99 -1.53 43.40
N LYS A 512 23.10 -1.39 42.66
CA LYS A 512 23.71 -0.09 42.32
C LYS A 512 22.83 0.73 41.41
N TRP A 513 22.21 0.08 40.43
CA TRP A 513 21.22 0.73 39.57
C TRP A 513 20.01 1.22 40.35
N TYR A 514 19.47 0.41 41.28
CA TYR A 514 18.34 0.79 42.12
C TYR A 514 18.70 1.98 43.03
N GLU A 515 19.86 1.92 43.71
CA GLU A 515 20.38 3.03 44.52
C GLU A 515 20.54 4.31 43.67
N PHE A 516 21.10 4.18 42.47
CA PHE A 516 21.27 5.28 41.52
C PHE A 516 19.93 5.89 41.06
N ALA A 517 18.94 5.05 40.77
CA ALA A 517 17.61 5.47 40.33
C ALA A 517 16.83 6.18 41.45
N ILE A 518 16.89 5.67 42.68
CA ILE A 518 16.26 6.30 43.85
C ILE A 518 16.93 7.63 44.17
N ALA A 519 18.27 7.69 44.16
CA ALA A 519 19.01 8.93 44.42
C ALA A 519 18.71 10.06 43.41
N ARG A 520 18.26 9.71 42.20
CA ARG A 520 17.86 10.63 41.13
C ARG A 520 16.34 10.88 41.03
N ASN A 521 15.58 10.42 42.02
CA ASN A 521 14.13 10.54 42.06
C ASN A 521 13.47 9.96 40.79
N SER A 522 13.84 8.74 40.40
CA SER A 522 13.19 8.06 39.26
C SER A 522 11.70 7.85 39.53
N SER A 523 10.86 8.23 38.57
CA SER A 523 9.43 7.90 38.60
C SER A 523 9.12 6.51 38.07
N ILE A 524 10.11 5.80 37.51
CA ILE A 524 9.95 4.46 36.94
C ILE A 524 11.02 3.54 37.54
N ILE A 525 10.61 2.42 38.12
CA ILE A 525 11.49 1.41 38.71
C ILE A 525 11.28 0.05 38.05
N ASP A 526 10.02 -0.31 37.80
CA ASP A 526 9.67 -1.68 37.44
C ASP A 526 9.47 -1.88 35.93
N ASP A 527 9.15 -0.84 35.19
CA ASP A 527 8.80 -0.93 33.76
C ASP A 527 9.93 -0.48 32.85
N PHE A 528 10.72 -1.46 32.39
CA PHE A 528 11.77 -1.28 31.39
C PHE A 528 11.55 -2.26 30.23
N ASP A 529 10.29 -2.50 29.87
CA ASP A 529 9.92 -3.53 28.90
C ASP A 529 10.48 -3.28 27.51
N SER A 530 10.68 -2.02 27.12
CA SER A 530 11.36 -1.68 25.86
C SER A 530 12.76 -2.28 25.79
N ILE A 531 13.55 -2.22 26.87
CA ILE A 531 14.88 -2.85 26.94
C ILE A 531 14.74 -4.36 26.77
N ALA A 532 13.82 -4.99 27.50
CA ALA A 532 13.62 -6.44 27.42
C ALA A 532 13.19 -6.90 26.02
N ARG A 533 12.29 -6.14 25.36
CA ARG A 533 11.84 -6.42 24.00
C ARG A 533 12.97 -6.27 22.98
N ASP A 534 13.75 -5.19 23.06
CA ASP A 534 14.86 -4.93 22.14
C ASP A 534 16.02 -5.92 22.32
N LEU A 535 16.26 -6.39 23.55
CA LEU A 535 17.32 -7.35 23.84
C LEU A 535 16.90 -8.82 23.61
N LYS A 536 15.60 -9.09 23.45
CA LYS A 536 15.07 -10.46 23.32
C LYS A 536 15.69 -11.23 22.14
N PRO A 537 15.78 -10.68 20.90
CA PRO A 537 16.36 -11.41 19.78
C PRO A 537 17.80 -11.85 20.05
N PHE A 538 18.59 -10.99 20.69
CA PHE A 538 20.01 -11.26 20.99
C PHE A 538 20.23 -12.37 22.03
N SER A 539 19.22 -12.73 22.81
CA SER A 539 19.30 -13.87 23.73
C SER A 539 19.45 -15.23 23.01
N TYR A 540 19.11 -15.29 21.72
CA TYR A 540 19.21 -16.49 20.90
C TYR A 540 20.64 -16.79 20.45
N LEU A 541 21.52 -15.79 20.48
CA LEU A 541 22.94 -15.93 20.18
C LEU A 541 23.74 -16.34 21.41
N SER A 542 24.84 -17.07 21.20
CA SER A 542 25.79 -17.32 22.29
C SER A 542 26.49 -16.01 22.70
N PRO A 543 26.92 -15.86 23.97
CA PRO A 543 27.68 -14.68 24.40
C PRO A 543 28.92 -14.43 23.52
N ARG A 544 29.62 -15.50 23.13
CA ARG A 544 30.75 -15.45 22.19
C ARG A 544 30.37 -14.86 20.83
N ASP A 545 29.23 -15.27 20.26
CA ASP A 545 28.76 -14.75 18.97
C ASP A 545 28.41 -13.28 19.06
N LEU A 546 27.74 -12.86 20.15
CA LEU A 546 27.44 -11.45 20.40
C LEU A 546 28.72 -10.62 20.39
N ARG A 547 29.73 -11.01 21.19
CA ARG A 547 31.02 -10.31 21.23
C ARG A 547 31.71 -10.25 19.86
N SER A 548 31.68 -11.36 19.11
CA SER A 548 32.30 -11.41 17.78
C SER A 548 31.58 -10.53 16.77
N ARG A 549 30.24 -10.50 16.76
CA ARG A 549 29.45 -9.67 15.84
C ARG A 549 29.57 -8.18 16.17
N THR A 550 29.61 -7.81 17.46
CA THR A 550 29.89 -6.44 17.89
C THR A 550 31.24 -5.97 17.32
N TRP A 551 32.28 -6.77 17.50
CA TRP A 551 33.62 -6.45 16.99
C TRP A 551 33.65 -6.38 15.45
N GLU A 552 32.99 -7.30 14.74
CA GLU A 552 32.93 -7.31 13.28
C GLU A 552 32.25 -6.05 12.74
N ALA A 553 31.16 -5.61 13.38
CA ALA A 553 30.43 -4.40 12.99
C ALA A 553 31.28 -3.13 13.10
N MET A 554 32.08 -2.99 14.16
CA MET A 554 32.89 -1.78 14.41
C MET A 554 34.21 -1.74 13.64
N ARG A 555 34.77 -2.89 13.26
CA ARG A 555 36.12 -2.95 12.66
C ARG A 555 36.20 -2.33 11.26
N ASN A 556 35.11 -2.33 10.49
CA ASN A 556 35.09 -1.77 9.14
C ASN A 556 34.42 -0.38 9.14
N PRO A 557 35.18 0.71 8.91
CA PRO A 557 34.60 2.06 8.87
C PRO A 557 33.53 2.25 7.80
N TRP A 558 33.48 1.41 6.76
CA TRP A 558 32.42 1.44 5.74
C TRP A 558 31.03 1.07 6.30
N ASN A 559 30.98 0.38 7.44
CA ASN A 559 29.73 0.00 8.07
C ASN A 559 28.95 1.19 8.65
N ASP A 560 29.57 2.38 8.81
CA ASP A 560 28.97 3.52 9.52
C ASP A 560 28.45 3.13 10.92
N VAL A 561 29.28 2.33 11.60
CA VAL A 561 29.10 1.86 12.97
C VAL A 561 30.41 2.16 13.70
N THR A 562 30.31 2.73 14.89
CA THR A 562 31.45 3.02 15.77
C THR A 562 31.24 2.36 17.13
N GLY A 563 32.21 2.48 18.04
CA GLY A 563 32.20 1.76 19.31
C GLY A 563 32.41 2.61 20.56
N ILE A 564 31.87 2.12 21.68
CA ILE A 564 32.34 2.46 23.04
C ILE A 564 32.89 1.19 23.69
N ILE A 565 34.07 1.32 24.28
CA ILE A 565 34.83 0.25 24.95
C ILE A 565 34.85 0.57 26.44
N ILE A 566 34.36 -0.35 27.26
CA ILE A 566 34.35 -0.25 28.72
C ILE A 566 35.32 -1.27 29.29
N ARG A 567 36.33 -0.80 30.04
CA ARG A 567 37.32 -1.66 30.71
C ARG A 567 37.57 -1.13 32.12
N ASP A 568 37.62 -2.03 33.11
CA ASP A 568 37.91 -1.70 34.51
C ASP A 568 37.05 -0.53 35.05
N GLY A 569 35.76 -0.52 34.66
CA GLY A 569 34.82 0.52 35.06
C GLY A 569 35.05 1.89 34.41
N LYS A 570 35.79 1.95 33.29
CA LYS A 570 36.03 3.19 32.52
C LYS A 570 35.60 3.04 31.06
N ALA A 571 34.79 3.97 30.57
CA ALA A 571 34.36 4.02 29.18
C ALA A 571 35.28 4.90 28.31
N SER A 572 35.52 4.47 27.08
CA SER A 572 36.30 5.18 26.06
C SER A 572 35.69 4.97 24.67
N ALA A 573 35.85 5.94 23.77
CA ALA A 573 35.41 5.79 22.39
C ALA A 573 36.41 4.92 21.59
N HIS A 574 35.91 4.20 20.60
CA HIS A 574 36.74 3.50 19.61
C HIS A 574 37.66 4.52 18.89
N PRO A 575 38.93 4.20 18.59
CA PRO A 575 39.87 5.16 18.00
C PRO A 575 39.42 5.74 16.65
N ASP A 576 38.74 4.94 15.83
CA ASP A 576 38.40 5.29 14.45
C ASP A 576 37.05 6.03 14.27
N VAL A 577 36.60 6.80 15.27
CA VAL A 577 35.37 7.60 15.13
C VAL A 577 35.56 8.66 14.05
N ARG A 578 34.65 8.72 13.07
CA ARG A 578 34.66 9.79 12.06
C ARG A 578 34.48 11.16 12.73
N PRO A 579 35.23 12.20 12.31
CA PRO A 579 35.13 13.54 12.90
C PRO A 579 33.70 14.10 12.94
N THR A 580 32.92 13.86 11.90
CA THR A 580 31.52 14.32 11.78
C THR A 580 30.56 13.72 12.83
N HIS A 581 30.92 12.58 13.43
CA HIS A 581 30.09 11.85 14.39
C HIS A 581 30.70 11.83 15.80
N LYS A 582 31.84 12.51 16.01
CA LYS A 582 32.55 12.52 17.31
C LYS A 582 31.68 13.05 18.45
N TRP A 583 30.87 14.08 18.19
CA TRP A 583 29.94 14.67 19.15
C TRP A 583 28.96 13.65 19.74
N MET A 584 28.55 12.63 18.96
CA MET A 584 27.62 11.59 19.40
C MET A 584 28.30 10.70 20.45
N MET A 585 29.54 10.31 20.21
CA MET A 585 30.33 9.50 21.15
C MET A 585 30.68 10.29 22.41
N GLU A 586 31.04 11.56 22.28
CA GLU A 586 31.27 12.46 23.43
C GLU A 586 30.00 12.58 24.28
N GLY A 587 28.82 12.70 23.65
CA GLY A 587 27.54 12.73 24.35
C GLY A 587 27.23 11.44 25.11
N LEU A 588 27.47 10.28 24.49
CA LEU A 588 27.29 8.98 25.14
C LEU A 588 28.28 8.75 26.28
N LEU A 589 29.55 9.09 26.09
CA LEU A 589 30.56 9.00 27.15
C LEU A 589 30.21 9.89 28.34
N SER A 590 29.71 11.11 28.09
CA SER A 590 29.26 12.01 29.16
C SER A 590 28.08 11.44 29.96
N MET A 591 27.20 10.67 29.33
CA MET A 591 26.08 10.00 30.00
C MET A 591 26.56 8.77 30.78
N ILE A 592 27.40 7.93 30.17
CA ILE A 592 27.92 6.69 30.76
C ILE A 592 28.85 6.98 31.94
N SER A 593 29.62 8.08 31.90
CA SER A 593 30.57 8.44 32.97
C SER A 593 29.92 8.66 34.34
N LYS A 594 28.59 8.76 34.41
CA LYS A 594 27.84 8.92 35.67
C LYS A 594 27.75 7.62 36.46
N PHE A 595 27.93 6.47 35.81
CA PHE A 595 27.73 5.14 36.40
C PHE A 595 28.75 4.08 35.90
N GLU A 596 29.73 4.47 35.08
CA GLU A 596 30.69 3.55 34.45
C GLU A 596 31.43 2.62 35.44
N GLN A 597 31.71 3.09 36.65
CA GLN A 597 32.39 2.32 37.70
C GLN A 597 31.62 1.07 38.16
N HIS A 598 30.34 0.98 37.83
CA HIS A 598 29.48 -0.16 38.17
C HIS A 598 29.24 -1.10 36.99
N LEU A 599 29.78 -0.78 35.82
CA LEU A 599 29.62 -1.59 34.61
C LEU A 599 30.77 -2.60 34.48
N PRO A 600 30.48 -3.80 33.97
CA PRO A 600 31.52 -4.78 33.68
C PRO A 600 32.13 -4.56 32.29
N ASP A 601 33.25 -5.23 31.97
CA ASP A 601 33.94 -5.04 30.69
C ASP A 601 33.09 -5.40 29.47
N MET A 602 32.89 -4.47 28.53
CA MET A 602 32.09 -4.73 27.33
C MET A 602 32.46 -3.81 26.18
N ASP A 603 32.17 -4.27 24.95
CA ASP A 603 32.16 -3.41 23.77
C ASP A 603 30.72 -3.20 23.29
N LEU A 604 30.46 -2.00 22.77
CA LEU A 604 29.14 -1.54 22.34
C LEU A 604 29.25 -0.96 20.93
N ALA A 605 28.48 -1.48 19.97
CA ALA A 605 28.47 -1.00 18.60
C ALA A 605 27.29 -0.03 18.38
N PHE A 606 27.59 1.23 18.07
CA PHE A 606 26.62 2.29 17.85
C PHE A 606 26.50 2.63 16.37
N ASN A 607 25.26 2.65 15.88
CA ASN A 607 24.92 3.20 14.58
C ASN A 607 25.19 4.71 14.57
N THR A 608 25.93 5.18 13.56
CA THR A 608 26.21 6.62 13.41
C THR A 608 25.20 7.35 12.53
N ASN A 609 24.38 6.63 11.76
CA ASN A 609 23.38 7.24 10.87
C ASN A 609 22.03 7.35 11.58
N ASP A 610 21.14 8.19 11.04
CA ASP A 610 19.81 8.42 11.60
C ASP A 610 18.88 7.19 11.45
N GLU A 611 19.12 6.40 10.40
CA GLU A 611 18.27 5.30 9.95
C GLU A 611 18.74 3.94 10.53
N PRO A 612 17.83 3.02 10.90
CA PRO A 612 18.16 1.75 11.55
C PRO A 612 18.88 0.77 10.62
N ARG A 613 19.43 -0.32 11.19
CA ARG A 613 20.36 -1.23 10.49
C ARG A 613 19.87 -2.67 10.38
N VAL A 614 19.17 -3.19 11.38
CA VAL A 614 18.98 -4.64 11.54
C VAL A 614 17.51 -4.98 11.41
N ASN A 615 17.17 -5.84 10.46
CA ASN A 615 15.80 -6.27 10.21
C ASN A 615 15.78 -7.76 9.90
N THR A 616 15.54 -8.56 10.93
CA THR A 616 15.54 -10.01 10.80
C THR A 616 14.13 -10.56 10.62
N ARG A 617 14.04 -11.81 10.16
CA ARG A 617 12.77 -12.54 10.05
C ARG A 617 12.52 -13.49 11.21
N PHE A 618 13.52 -13.68 12.09
CA PHE A 618 13.50 -14.75 13.08
C PHE A 618 12.55 -14.45 14.22
N LYS A 619 11.99 -15.54 14.72
CA LYS A 619 10.86 -15.51 15.63
C LYS A 619 11.10 -16.34 16.88
N SER A 620 12.08 -17.25 16.81
CA SER A 620 12.48 -18.15 17.87
C SER A 620 13.98 -18.47 17.77
N PRO A 621 14.59 -18.92 18.87
CA PRO A 621 15.97 -19.41 18.85
C PRO A 621 16.16 -20.60 17.90
N GLN A 622 15.11 -21.42 17.70
CA GLN A 622 15.17 -22.59 16.82
C GLN A 622 15.27 -22.19 15.35
N GLU A 623 14.46 -21.23 14.89
CA GLU A 623 14.51 -20.76 13.50
C GLU A 623 15.84 -20.07 13.16
N GLU A 624 16.42 -19.31 14.10
CA GLU A 624 17.73 -18.71 13.88
C GLU A 624 18.82 -19.78 13.76
N VAL A 625 18.82 -20.77 14.65
CA VAL A 625 19.89 -21.77 14.71
C VAL A 625 19.77 -22.82 13.60
N GLU A 626 18.56 -23.24 13.26
CA GLU A 626 18.27 -24.10 12.09
C GLU A 626 18.72 -23.44 10.78
N SER A 627 18.47 -22.13 10.62
CA SER A 627 18.91 -21.39 9.43
C SER A 627 20.43 -21.34 9.26
N ARG A 628 21.18 -21.58 10.34
CA ARG A 628 22.64 -21.58 10.39
C ARG A 628 23.23 -22.99 10.38
N GLY A 629 22.40 -24.03 10.25
CA GLY A 629 22.84 -25.44 10.31
C GLY A 629 23.36 -25.86 11.69
N GLY A 630 22.99 -25.14 12.74
CA GLY A 630 23.36 -25.44 14.13
C GLY A 630 22.28 -26.22 14.88
N VAL A 631 22.60 -26.65 16.10
CA VAL A 631 21.63 -27.24 17.05
C VAL A 631 21.14 -26.12 17.97
N ALA A 632 19.83 -25.87 17.99
CA ALA A 632 19.23 -24.84 18.83
C ALA A 632 19.64 -25.06 20.30
N PRO A 633 20.07 -24.02 21.04
CA PRO A 633 20.14 -24.11 22.49
C PRO A 633 18.79 -24.60 23.00
N SER A 634 18.77 -25.61 23.87
CA SER A 634 17.54 -26.02 24.53
C SER A 634 16.86 -24.76 25.12
N PRO A 635 15.53 -24.60 24.96
CA PRO A 635 14.80 -23.60 25.75
C PRO A 635 15.18 -23.81 27.21
N LEU A 636 15.41 -22.75 28.00
CA LEU A 636 15.75 -22.77 29.44
C LEU A 636 15.15 -24.02 30.12
N SER A 637 15.87 -25.13 30.09
CA SER A 637 15.33 -26.43 30.48
C SER A 637 15.58 -26.67 31.96
N GLU A 638 16.46 -25.87 32.54
CA GLU A 638 16.76 -25.79 33.95
C GLU A 638 16.19 -24.46 34.48
N PRO A 639 15.35 -24.48 35.53
CA PRO A 639 14.98 -23.27 36.26
C PRO A 639 16.24 -22.51 36.68
N PHE A 640 16.22 -21.17 36.62
CA PHE A 640 17.32 -20.35 37.15
C PHE A 640 17.70 -20.82 38.56
N PRO A 641 19.01 -20.91 38.86
CA PRO A 641 19.47 -21.40 40.15
C PRO A 641 18.80 -20.62 41.28
N VAL A 642 18.36 -21.34 42.31
CA VAL A 642 17.71 -20.75 43.50
C VAL A 642 18.57 -19.64 44.11
N ARG A 643 19.90 -19.80 44.04
CA ARG A 643 20.91 -18.81 44.44
C ARG A 643 21.83 -18.48 43.26
N PRO A 644 21.52 -17.43 42.48
CA PRO A 644 22.37 -17.00 41.39
C PRO A 644 23.66 -16.35 41.92
N ARG A 645 24.71 -16.37 41.10
CA ARG A 645 25.97 -15.68 41.39
C ARG A 645 25.78 -14.17 41.21
N SER A 646 26.01 -13.40 42.28
CA SER A 646 25.77 -11.95 42.31
C SER A 646 26.87 -11.08 41.68
N SER A 647 27.78 -11.67 40.90
CA SER A 647 28.90 -10.99 40.24
C SER A 647 29.06 -11.44 38.79
N PHE A 648 29.55 -10.53 37.94
CA PHE A 648 29.97 -10.87 36.58
C PHE A 648 31.22 -11.76 36.57
N SER A 649 31.49 -12.44 35.46
CA SER A 649 32.71 -13.25 35.29
C SER A 649 33.97 -12.39 35.38
N LYS A 650 35.05 -12.88 36.01
CA LYS A 650 36.25 -12.08 36.32
C LYS A 650 37.12 -11.76 35.09
N GLU A 651 37.22 -12.67 34.12
CA GLU A 651 38.13 -12.54 32.97
C GLU A 651 37.39 -12.10 31.69
N ARG A 652 36.37 -11.25 31.82
CA ARG A 652 35.54 -10.82 30.68
C ARG A 652 36.34 -10.02 29.66
N ALA A 653 37.26 -9.15 30.07
CA ALA A 653 38.11 -8.39 29.15
C ALA A 653 38.83 -9.26 28.11
N VAL A 654 39.33 -10.44 28.50
CA VAL A 654 40.08 -11.36 27.61
C VAL A 654 39.19 -11.95 26.52
N SER A 655 37.89 -12.05 26.78
CA SER A 655 36.91 -12.61 25.84
C SER A 655 36.52 -11.64 24.72
N TRP A 656 36.92 -10.36 24.82
CA TRP A 656 36.71 -9.34 23.79
C TRP A 656 37.96 -9.22 22.92
N LYS A 657 37.77 -9.21 21.59
CA LYS A 657 38.88 -9.07 20.63
C LYS A 657 39.44 -7.64 20.68
N SER A 658 40.76 -7.50 20.60
CA SER A 658 41.40 -6.17 20.53
C SER A 658 41.04 -5.44 19.24
N SER A 659 40.84 -4.12 19.34
CA SER A 659 40.62 -3.22 18.20
C SER A 659 41.84 -3.13 17.26
N ALA A 660 43.03 -3.48 17.75
CA ALA A 660 44.27 -3.50 16.98
C ALA A 660 44.41 -4.82 16.18
N ALA A 661 43.75 -4.93 15.03
CA ALA A 661 44.08 -5.98 14.06
C ALA A 661 43.68 -5.62 12.61
N GLY A 662 44.69 -5.30 11.80
CA GLY A 662 44.92 -5.86 10.47
C GLY A 662 44.07 -5.38 9.28
N ASN A 663 44.75 -4.81 8.28
CA ASN A 663 44.32 -4.55 6.91
C ASN A 663 44.03 -5.86 6.12
N GLN A 664 42.98 -6.60 6.46
CA GLN A 664 42.44 -7.63 5.57
C GLN A 664 41.06 -7.19 5.08
N ALA A 665 40.81 -7.37 3.77
CA ALA A 665 39.59 -6.99 3.08
C ALA A 665 38.35 -7.40 3.89
N SER A 666 37.81 -6.45 4.65
CA SER A 666 36.77 -6.71 5.63
C SER A 666 35.45 -6.95 4.90
N ARG A 667 34.76 -8.03 5.26
CA ARG A 667 33.42 -8.33 4.77
C ARG A 667 32.51 -7.11 5.00
N VAL A 668 31.78 -6.71 3.97
CA VAL A 668 30.73 -5.69 4.08
C VAL A 668 29.50 -6.37 4.69
N ILE A 669 29.10 -5.93 5.88
CA ILE A 669 28.01 -6.54 6.66
C ILE A 669 26.65 -5.95 6.26
N PHE A 670 26.64 -4.66 5.95
CA PHE A 670 25.43 -3.89 5.67
C PHE A 670 25.34 -3.55 4.18
N GLU A 671 24.23 -3.92 3.57
CA GLU A 671 23.90 -3.56 2.19
C GLU A 671 23.49 -2.09 2.14
N HIS A 672 24.11 -1.32 1.23
CA HIS A 672 23.82 0.10 1.06
C HIS A 672 22.68 0.30 0.06
N LEU A 673 21.54 0.81 0.53
CA LEU A 673 20.33 1.04 -0.27
C LEU A 673 19.82 2.49 -0.15
N SER A 674 20.71 3.45 0.11
CA SER A 674 20.36 4.87 0.07
C SER A 674 19.73 5.24 -1.30
N PHE A 675 18.76 6.14 -1.25
CA PHE A 675 18.04 6.72 -2.39
C PHE A 675 17.17 5.73 -3.18
N GLN A 676 16.85 4.59 -2.59
CA GLN A 676 16.03 3.53 -3.18
C GLN A 676 14.84 3.18 -2.28
N ASN A 677 13.78 2.61 -2.86
CA ASN A 677 12.68 2.13 -2.05
C ASN A 677 13.09 0.86 -1.29
N ILE A 678 13.09 0.92 0.03
CA ILE A 678 13.50 -0.19 0.92
C ILE A 678 12.31 -0.90 1.59
N PHE A 679 11.07 -0.49 1.31
CA PHE A 679 9.88 -1.04 1.98
C PHE A 679 9.71 -2.54 1.72
N TYR A 680 9.91 -2.97 0.48
CA TYR A 680 9.71 -4.36 0.10
C TYR A 680 10.89 -5.27 0.46
N SER A 681 12.10 -4.71 0.62
CA SER A 681 13.28 -5.47 1.04
C SER A 681 13.41 -5.53 2.56
N PHE A 682 13.09 -4.46 3.30
CA PHE A 682 13.22 -4.37 4.77
C PHE A 682 11.88 -4.19 5.50
N GLY A 683 11.03 -3.26 5.06
CA GLY A 683 9.76 -2.96 5.76
C GLY A 683 8.83 -4.17 5.93
N THR A 684 8.63 -4.96 4.87
CA THR A 684 7.73 -6.15 4.90
C THR A 684 8.44 -7.47 5.16
N HIS A 685 9.77 -7.46 5.28
CA HIS A 685 10.57 -8.68 5.44
C HIS A 685 10.23 -9.43 6.72
N ALA A 686 10.08 -8.68 7.82
CA ALA A 686 9.70 -9.20 9.12
C ALA A 686 8.21 -9.57 9.25
N CYS A 687 7.38 -9.26 8.24
CA CYS A 687 5.94 -9.55 8.22
C CYS A 687 5.64 -11.01 7.84
N TRP A 688 6.22 -11.95 8.56
CA TRP A 688 6.17 -13.37 8.22
C TRP A 688 4.80 -14.02 8.49
N ARG A 689 3.96 -13.44 9.35
CA ARG A 689 2.62 -13.96 9.72
C ARG A 689 1.66 -14.01 8.53
N ASP A 690 1.86 -13.12 7.58
CA ASP A 690 1.02 -13.02 6.41
C ASP A 690 1.90 -12.92 5.15
N PRO A 691 2.19 -14.06 4.52
CA PRO A 691 2.95 -14.09 3.26
C PRO A 691 2.27 -13.31 2.13
N SER A 692 0.94 -13.08 2.21
CA SER A 692 0.23 -12.33 1.17
C SER A 692 0.66 -10.86 1.14
N LEU A 693 0.97 -10.26 2.30
CA LEU A 693 1.42 -8.87 2.43
C LEU A 693 2.82 -8.66 1.82
N GLN A 694 3.66 -9.69 1.77
CA GLN A 694 4.90 -9.63 0.98
C GLN A 694 4.63 -9.60 -0.53
N SER A 695 3.48 -10.09 -1.00
CA SER A 695 3.12 -10.12 -2.42
C SER A 695 2.23 -8.97 -2.87
N THR A 696 1.80 -8.09 -1.97
CA THR A 696 1.07 -6.86 -2.28
C THR A 696 2.03 -5.75 -2.72
N PHE A 697 1.75 -5.11 -3.86
CA PHE A 697 2.47 -3.93 -4.37
C PHE A 697 1.48 -2.87 -4.80
N LEU A 698 1.32 -1.82 -4.00
CA LEU A 698 0.39 -0.73 -4.29
C LEU A 698 1.05 0.25 -5.27
N TRP A 699 0.68 0.15 -6.54
CA TRP A 699 1.23 1.01 -7.60
C TRP A 699 0.43 2.29 -7.79
N ASP A 700 -0.87 2.25 -7.45
CA ASP A 700 -1.76 3.39 -7.54
C ASP A 700 -1.71 4.22 -6.26
N HIS A 701 -1.11 5.41 -6.35
CA HIS A 701 -0.91 6.29 -5.20
C HIS A 701 -1.92 7.45 -5.18
N SER A 702 -2.87 7.50 -6.11
CA SER A 702 -3.84 8.61 -6.20
C SER A 702 -4.92 8.57 -5.12
N GLN A 703 -5.20 7.39 -4.56
CA GLN A 703 -6.30 7.16 -3.62
C GLN A 703 -5.78 6.76 -2.24
N LEU A 704 -6.53 7.14 -1.21
CA LEU A 704 -6.28 6.72 0.16
C LEU A 704 -6.49 5.20 0.30
N CYS A 705 -5.55 4.52 0.95
CA CYS A 705 -5.74 3.14 1.40
C CYS A 705 -6.53 3.11 2.72
N ALA A 706 -7.87 3.11 2.63
CA ALA A 706 -8.73 3.07 3.82
C ALA A 706 -8.56 1.76 4.63
N SER A 707 -8.38 0.62 3.97
CA SER A 707 -8.13 -0.68 4.61
C SER A 707 -6.80 -0.73 5.38
N CYS A 708 -5.80 0.05 4.94
CA CYS A 708 -4.54 0.17 5.66
C CYS A 708 -4.71 0.95 6.98
N MET A 709 -5.61 1.95 6.99
CA MET A 709 -5.87 2.87 8.09
C MET A 709 -6.85 2.31 9.15
N GLU A 710 -7.83 1.52 8.71
CA GLU A 710 -8.90 0.93 9.55
C GLU A 710 -8.41 0.27 10.85
N PRO A 711 -7.31 -0.53 10.87
CA PRO A 711 -6.93 -1.27 12.07
C PRO A 711 -6.38 -0.43 13.23
N HIS A 712 -6.08 0.85 13.00
CA HIS A 712 -5.47 1.76 13.99
C HIS A 712 -6.14 3.13 14.07
N SER A 713 -7.34 3.26 13.49
CA SER A 713 -8.09 4.52 13.44
C SER A 713 -9.51 4.35 13.96
N ASP A 714 -10.04 5.38 14.62
CA ASP A 714 -11.46 5.54 14.94
C ASP A 714 -12.00 6.66 14.03
N GLY A 715 -12.60 6.27 12.90
CA GLY A 715 -12.90 7.18 11.81
C GLY A 715 -11.62 7.74 11.17
N VAL A 716 -11.43 9.05 11.24
CA VAL A 716 -10.22 9.76 10.74
C VAL A 716 -9.16 9.99 11.81
N PHE A 717 -9.47 9.67 13.08
CA PHE A 717 -8.61 9.95 14.21
C PHE A 717 -7.76 8.73 14.53
N LEU A 718 -6.46 8.95 14.77
CA LEU A 718 -5.56 7.86 15.13
C LEU A 718 -5.90 7.32 16.52
N SER A 719 -6.29 6.06 16.62
CA SER A 719 -6.69 5.44 17.88
C SER A 719 -5.62 4.53 18.48
N ASP A 720 -4.77 3.91 17.65
CA ASP A 720 -3.66 3.07 18.10
C ASP A 720 -2.31 3.59 17.58
N TRP A 721 -1.63 4.35 18.42
CA TRP A 721 -0.32 4.93 18.14
C TRP A 721 0.74 3.87 17.86
N LYS A 722 0.74 2.72 18.54
CA LYS A 722 1.80 1.71 18.35
C LYS A 722 1.61 0.98 17.03
N ARG A 723 0.36 0.70 16.66
CA ARG A 723 -0.01 -0.01 15.42
C ARG A 723 0.04 0.87 14.17
N SER A 724 -0.10 2.19 14.28
CA SER A 724 -0.15 3.13 13.14
C SER A 724 1.01 3.04 12.16
N ASN A 725 2.17 2.52 12.61
CA ASN A 725 3.39 2.47 11.81
C ASN A 725 3.78 1.06 11.40
N ASP A 726 2.99 0.04 11.78
CA ASP A 726 3.28 -1.34 11.44
C ASP A 726 3.17 -1.54 9.92
N PRO A 727 4.27 -1.82 9.20
CA PRO A 727 4.26 -2.02 7.76
C PRO A 727 3.50 -3.28 7.34
N CYS A 728 3.22 -4.20 8.26
CA CYS A 728 2.62 -5.47 7.90
C CYS A 728 1.23 -5.31 7.34
N HIS A 729 0.34 -4.52 7.94
CA HIS A 729 -1.00 -4.29 7.38
C HIS A 729 -1.10 -3.04 6.50
N GLN A 730 0.04 -2.41 6.13
CA GLN A 730 0.06 -1.09 5.49
C GLN A 730 1.00 -1.04 4.26
N PRO A 731 0.64 -1.68 3.14
CA PRO A 731 1.44 -1.67 1.92
C PRO A 731 1.66 -0.28 1.31
N ASP A 732 0.83 0.70 1.67
CA ASP A 732 0.96 2.09 1.23
C ASP A 732 2.11 2.85 1.89
N LEU A 733 2.56 2.47 3.10
CA LEU A 733 3.71 3.09 3.78
C LEU A 733 5.00 3.09 2.93
N ALA A 734 5.07 2.24 1.91
CA ALA A 734 6.11 2.25 0.88
C ALA A 734 6.37 3.63 0.26
N HIS A 735 5.37 4.50 0.26
CA HIS A 735 5.40 5.82 -0.40
C HIS A 735 4.93 6.96 0.50
N LEU A 736 4.77 6.76 1.81
CA LEU A 736 4.24 7.79 2.72
C LEU A 736 5.32 8.44 3.61
N HIS A 737 6.55 7.92 3.58
CA HIS A 737 7.68 8.42 4.38
C HIS A 737 9.02 8.27 3.64
N GLY A 738 9.91 9.23 3.80
CA GLY A 738 11.23 9.31 3.16
C GLY A 738 12.11 8.10 3.46
N PHE A 739 12.11 7.61 4.70
CA PHE A 739 12.81 6.39 5.11
C PHE A 739 12.52 5.18 4.20
N TYR A 740 11.25 4.88 3.93
CA TYR A 740 10.90 3.71 3.12
C TYR A 740 11.01 3.97 1.62
N SER A 741 10.66 5.17 1.17
CA SER A 741 10.59 5.50 -0.24
C SER A 741 11.95 5.81 -0.87
N SER A 742 12.81 6.53 -0.15
CA SER A 742 14.14 6.94 -0.62
C SER A 742 14.99 7.50 0.55
N PRO A 743 15.54 6.62 1.41
CA PRO A 743 16.29 7.02 2.60
C PRO A 743 17.61 7.69 2.23
N SER A 744 18.13 8.49 3.15
CA SER A 744 19.30 9.34 2.94
C SER A 744 20.64 8.61 3.07
N SER A 745 20.76 7.62 3.96
CA SER A 745 22.05 7.01 4.32
C SER A 745 21.92 5.53 4.74
N PHE A 746 20.90 4.85 4.26
CA PHE A 746 20.50 3.55 4.77
C PHE A 746 21.51 2.49 4.38
N LYS A 747 21.98 1.76 5.40
CA LYS A 747 22.69 0.49 5.21
C LYS A 747 22.06 -0.52 6.14
N GLY A 748 21.54 -1.62 5.59
CA GLY A 748 20.76 -2.60 6.33
C GLY A 748 21.34 -4.01 6.25
N THR A 749 20.95 -4.88 7.18
CA THR A 749 21.24 -6.31 7.12
C THR A 749 20.04 -7.12 7.63
N HIS A 750 19.90 -8.34 7.08
CA HIS A 750 18.94 -9.34 7.55
C HIS A 750 19.54 -10.32 8.56
N GLU A 751 20.84 -10.22 8.83
CA GLU A 751 21.51 -10.98 9.89
C GLU A 751 21.42 -10.25 11.23
N LEU A 752 21.21 -10.97 12.33
CA LEU A 752 21.09 -10.36 13.66
C LEU A 752 22.43 -9.81 14.19
N TYR A 753 22.68 -8.51 14.05
CA TYR A 753 23.85 -7.81 14.62
C TYR A 753 23.46 -6.93 15.81
N PRO A 754 24.23 -6.90 16.91
CA PRO A 754 23.91 -6.09 18.08
C PRO A 754 24.30 -4.63 17.86
N ILE A 755 23.40 -3.86 17.25
CA ILE A 755 23.61 -2.45 16.93
C ILE A 755 22.70 -1.57 17.78
N PHE A 756 23.29 -0.60 18.46
CA PHE A 756 22.60 0.42 19.23
C PHE A 756 22.25 1.62 18.34
N SER A 757 20.97 1.99 18.27
CA SER A 757 20.46 3.10 17.44
C SER A 757 19.62 4.08 18.25
N GLN A 758 19.63 5.36 17.87
CA GLN A 758 18.86 6.41 18.57
C GLN A 758 17.34 6.24 18.35
N SER A 759 16.97 5.69 17.20
CA SER A 759 15.58 5.42 16.83
C SER A 759 15.50 4.26 15.85
N LYS A 760 14.31 3.66 15.70
CA LYS A 760 14.07 2.60 14.70
C LYS A 760 12.62 2.58 14.21
N ALA A 761 12.43 2.11 12.98
CA ALA A 761 11.10 1.81 12.46
C ALA A 761 10.59 0.47 13.03
N PRO A 762 9.27 0.20 13.01
CA PRO A 762 8.74 -1.08 13.48
C PRO A 762 9.38 -2.28 12.77
N HIS A 763 9.57 -3.36 13.54
CA HIS A 763 10.25 -4.61 13.13
C HIS A 763 11.73 -4.48 12.73
N PHE A 764 12.40 -3.40 13.14
CA PHE A 764 13.86 -3.38 13.21
C PHE A 764 14.33 -3.84 14.60
N ASP A 765 15.40 -4.62 14.62
CA ASP A 765 15.97 -5.27 15.80
C ASP A 765 17.08 -4.43 16.46
N ASP A 766 17.37 -3.23 15.94
CA ASP A 766 18.26 -2.27 16.58
C ASP A 766 17.89 -2.05 18.06
N ILE A 767 18.90 -1.93 18.92
CA ILE A 767 18.72 -1.71 20.36
C ILE A 767 18.59 -0.22 20.61
N LEU A 768 17.43 0.24 21.09
CA LEU A 768 17.21 1.65 21.34
C LEU A 768 18.00 2.14 22.56
N TYR A 769 18.62 3.31 22.43
CA TYR A 769 19.26 4.01 23.54
C TYR A 769 18.83 5.48 23.62
N PRO A 770 18.96 6.12 24.79
CA PRO A 770 18.68 7.55 24.93
C PRO A 770 19.59 8.39 24.05
N SER A 771 18.99 9.07 23.09
CA SER A 771 19.68 9.81 22.03
C SER A 771 20.72 10.81 22.54
N ALA A 772 21.93 10.76 21.98
CA ALA A 772 22.98 11.73 22.28
C ALA A 772 22.58 13.14 21.86
N TRP A 773 21.73 13.27 20.83
CA TRP A 773 21.18 14.54 20.38
C TRP A 773 20.44 15.26 21.51
N ASN A 774 19.57 14.55 22.24
CA ASN A 774 18.79 15.12 23.32
C ASN A 774 19.64 15.36 24.58
N TYR A 775 20.59 14.46 24.89
CA TYR A 775 21.43 14.63 26.08
C TYR A 775 22.40 15.83 25.96
N GLN A 776 22.84 16.12 24.73
CA GLN A 776 23.71 17.25 24.38
C GLN A 776 22.95 18.54 24.03
N ASP A 777 21.64 18.59 24.29
CA ASP A 777 20.79 19.77 24.07
C ASP A 777 20.89 20.38 22.66
N LYS A 778 21.03 19.53 21.62
CA LYS A 778 21.09 19.99 20.22
C LYS A 778 19.80 20.71 19.77
N ALA A 779 18.69 20.42 20.44
CA ALA A 779 17.49 21.25 20.47
C ALA A 779 17.05 21.38 21.94
N ILE A 780 16.81 22.61 22.40
CA ILE A 780 16.55 22.91 23.83
C ILE A 780 15.30 23.76 24.00
N TYR A 781 14.55 23.48 25.06
CA TYR A 781 13.53 24.37 25.60
C TYR A 781 14.18 25.41 26.52
N SER A 782 14.28 26.65 26.05
CA SER A 782 14.95 27.75 26.77
C SER A 782 14.19 29.07 26.56
N PRO A 783 12.97 29.20 27.12
CA PRO A 783 12.21 30.44 26.99
C PRO A 783 12.98 31.63 27.59
N SER A 784 12.90 32.77 26.91
CA SER A 784 13.56 34.02 27.30
C SER A 784 12.57 35.18 27.35
N THR A 785 13.04 36.38 27.70
CA THR A 785 12.22 37.60 27.59
C THR A 785 11.83 37.91 26.14
N GLU A 786 12.66 37.52 25.17
CA GLU A 786 12.43 37.74 23.73
C GLU A 786 11.57 36.64 23.12
N SER A 787 11.67 35.40 23.62
CA SER A 787 10.88 34.25 23.21
C SER A 787 10.20 33.59 24.43
N PRO A 788 9.16 34.21 25.00
CA PRO A 788 8.51 33.70 26.20
C PRO A 788 7.64 32.47 25.91
N ASP A 789 7.40 31.66 26.94
CA ASP A 789 6.41 30.57 26.94
C ASP A 789 5.18 30.98 27.76
N PRO A 790 4.27 31.82 27.22
CA PRO A 790 3.13 32.32 27.98
C PRO A 790 2.12 31.20 28.28
N PRO A 791 1.18 31.41 29.24
CA PRO A 791 0.08 30.48 29.48
C PRO A 791 -0.68 30.12 28.19
N PHE A 792 -1.17 28.88 28.10
CA PHE A 792 -1.77 28.32 26.87
C PHE A 792 -2.83 29.24 26.23
N HIS A 793 -3.74 29.81 27.02
CA HIS A 793 -4.80 30.71 26.54
C HIS A 793 -4.28 32.02 25.90
N ASN A 794 -3.08 32.47 26.28
CA ASN A 794 -2.44 33.69 25.76
C ASN A 794 -1.57 33.44 24.52
N LYS A 795 -1.40 32.19 24.10
CA LYS A 795 -0.63 31.84 22.90
C LYS A 795 -1.45 32.08 21.63
N ASN A 796 -0.77 32.22 20.49
CA ASN A 796 -1.40 32.29 19.18
C ASN A 796 -2.03 30.93 18.81
N SER A 797 -3.31 30.90 18.42
CA SER A 797 -4.03 29.68 18.02
C SER A 797 -3.62 29.08 16.67
N THR A 798 -2.57 29.59 16.02
CA THR A 798 -2.03 29.04 14.77
C THR A 798 -1.27 27.74 15.02
N LEU A 799 -1.50 26.71 14.19
CA LEU A 799 -0.66 25.50 14.17
C LEU A 799 0.65 25.78 13.43
N PHE A 800 1.78 25.73 14.15
CA PHE A 800 3.08 26.18 13.65
C PHE A 800 4.04 25.02 13.32
N TRP A 801 4.78 25.16 12.22
CA TRP A 801 5.92 24.33 11.85
C TRP A 801 6.91 25.07 10.94
N ARG A 802 8.20 24.88 11.22
CA ARG A 802 9.32 25.28 10.35
C ARG A 802 10.34 24.15 10.26
N GLY A 803 10.85 23.91 9.06
CA GLY A 803 11.91 22.92 8.85
C GLY A 803 12.40 22.85 7.42
N ALA A 804 13.56 22.20 7.25
CA ALA A 804 14.14 21.91 5.95
C ALA A 804 13.65 20.56 5.38
N THR A 805 13.92 20.31 4.10
CA THR A 805 13.60 19.06 3.38
C THR A 805 14.58 17.92 3.73
N THR A 806 14.68 17.56 5.02
CA THR A 806 15.68 16.60 5.52
C THR A 806 15.18 15.15 5.61
N GLU A 807 13.91 14.84 5.33
CA GLU A 807 13.31 13.52 5.60
C GLU A 807 13.89 12.37 4.76
N GLY A 808 14.10 12.59 3.46
CA GLY A 808 14.66 11.62 2.54
C GLY A 808 15.41 12.34 1.42
N VAL A 809 15.85 11.62 0.40
CA VAL A 809 16.50 12.22 -0.78
C VAL A 809 15.71 11.86 -2.03
N SER A 810 15.38 12.85 -2.87
CA SER A 810 14.71 12.60 -4.16
C SER A 810 15.68 12.85 -5.32
N PRO A 811 16.37 11.83 -5.84
CA PRO A 811 17.46 12.02 -6.81
C PRO A 811 17.00 12.37 -8.25
N GLY A 812 15.70 12.59 -8.50
CA GLY A 812 15.13 12.73 -9.86
C GLY A 812 14.06 11.67 -10.19
N ASN A 813 13.64 10.88 -9.20
CA ASN A 813 12.62 9.84 -9.33
C ASN A 813 11.24 10.26 -8.78
N SER A 814 11.10 11.52 -8.34
CA SER A 814 9.89 12.08 -7.73
C SER A 814 9.46 11.42 -6.42
N ALA A 815 10.38 10.77 -5.70
CA ALA A 815 10.10 10.19 -4.38
C ALA A 815 9.57 11.22 -3.36
N TRP A 816 10.02 12.48 -3.47
CA TRP A 816 9.63 13.56 -2.56
C TRP A 816 8.11 13.80 -2.48
N THR A 817 7.34 13.42 -3.50
CA THR A 817 5.88 13.61 -3.50
C THR A 817 5.18 12.81 -2.42
N GLY A 818 5.83 11.74 -1.95
CA GLY A 818 5.37 10.87 -0.88
C GLY A 818 5.89 11.22 0.52
N PHE A 819 6.88 12.11 0.64
CA PHE A 819 7.52 12.40 1.92
C PHE A 819 6.54 13.09 2.88
N THR A 820 6.56 12.68 4.14
CA THR A 820 5.63 13.11 5.18
C THR A 820 5.63 14.64 5.33
N ARG A 821 6.79 15.30 5.44
CA ARG A 821 6.88 16.77 5.58
C ARG A 821 6.27 17.51 4.40
N GLN A 822 6.57 17.06 3.18
CA GLN A 822 6.06 17.65 1.94
C GLN A 822 4.54 17.50 1.85
N ARG A 823 4.00 16.35 2.28
CA ARG A 823 2.57 16.07 2.29
C ARG A 823 1.83 16.88 3.35
N PHE A 824 2.32 16.96 4.58
CA PHE A 824 1.71 17.82 5.61
C PHE A 824 1.76 19.31 5.23
N HIS A 825 2.86 19.76 4.60
CA HIS A 825 2.90 21.10 4.01
C HIS A 825 1.84 21.27 2.90
N HIS A 826 1.70 20.30 2.00
CA HIS A 826 0.71 20.34 0.92
C HIS A 826 -0.73 20.39 1.46
N ILE A 827 -1.05 19.54 2.44
CA ILE A 827 -2.37 19.51 3.10
C ILE A 827 -2.72 20.86 3.71
N ALA A 828 -1.75 21.49 4.37
CA ALA A 828 -1.95 22.76 5.08
C ALA A 828 -2.05 23.96 4.14
N ASN A 829 -1.29 23.98 3.04
CA ASN A 829 -1.09 25.19 2.23
C ASN A 829 -1.71 25.17 0.83
N SER A 830 -2.07 24.01 0.28
CA SER A 830 -2.49 23.91 -1.12
C SER A 830 -4.00 23.84 -1.29
N ALA A 831 -4.52 24.62 -2.24
CA ALA A 831 -5.91 24.53 -2.68
C ALA A 831 -6.22 23.22 -3.43
N THR A 832 -5.19 22.54 -3.96
CA THR A 832 -5.34 21.25 -4.65
C THR A 832 -5.14 20.05 -3.71
N SER A 833 -4.99 20.28 -2.40
CA SER A 833 -4.95 19.19 -1.42
C SER A 833 -6.27 18.41 -1.43
N PRO A 834 -6.25 17.11 -1.08
CA PRO A 834 -7.47 16.34 -0.87
C PRO A 834 -8.48 17.02 0.05
N MET A 835 -9.76 16.77 -0.20
CA MET A 835 -10.86 17.15 0.68
C MET A 835 -10.64 16.54 2.07
N ALA A 836 -10.88 17.32 3.12
CA ALA A 836 -10.80 16.86 4.50
C ALA A 836 -12.12 16.24 4.92
N LEU A 837 -12.07 15.02 5.45
CA LEU A 837 -13.22 14.38 6.08
C LEU A 837 -13.31 14.84 7.53
N VAL A 838 -14.35 15.59 7.88
CA VAL A 838 -14.52 16.18 9.22
C VAL A 838 -15.87 15.81 9.83
N PRO A 839 -15.94 15.59 11.15
CA PRO A 839 -17.21 15.44 11.85
C PRO A 839 -17.84 16.82 12.12
N LEU A 840 -19.11 16.99 11.76
CA LEU A 840 -19.91 18.18 12.04
C LEU A 840 -21.14 17.83 12.88
N PRO A 841 -21.58 18.72 13.79
CA PRO A 841 -22.78 18.50 14.57
C PRO A 841 -24.02 18.56 13.66
N GLN A 842 -25.00 17.67 13.88
CA GLN A 842 -26.25 17.64 13.12
C GLN A 842 -27.21 18.75 13.55
N ASN A 843 -27.41 18.95 14.85
CA ASN A 843 -28.12 20.13 15.34
C ASN A 843 -27.11 21.24 15.59
N HIS A 844 -27.41 22.46 15.16
CA HIS A 844 -26.53 23.62 15.34
C HIS A 844 -26.29 24.01 16.81
N ASP A 845 -26.87 23.27 17.77
CA ASP A 845 -26.65 23.41 19.20
C ASP A 845 -25.61 22.40 19.72
N THR A 846 -24.34 22.82 19.74
CA THR A 846 -23.21 22.04 20.28
C THR A 846 -23.27 21.82 21.80
N THR A 847 -24.27 22.38 22.51
CA THR A 847 -24.43 22.20 23.96
C THR A 847 -25.34 21.03 24.35
N SER A 848 -26.07 20.47 23.39
CA SER A 848 -26.93 19.30 23.64
C SER A 848 -26.09 18.02 23.82
N PRO A 849 -26.23 17.29 24.94
CA PRO A 849 -25.53 16.01 25.16
C PRO A 849 -25.99 14.88 24.21
N ASN A 850 -27.03 15.12 23.40
CA ASN A 850 -27.58 14.20 22.40
C ASN A 850 -27.29 14.66 20.96
N ASN A 851 -26.31 15.55 20.76
CA ASN A 851 -26.03 16.03 19.41
C ASN A 851 -25.30 14.96 18.60
N GLU A 852 -25.96 14.44 17.56
CA GLU A 852 -25.37 13.46 16.65
C GLU A 852 -24.35 14.14 15.75
N TRP A 853 -23.19 13.50 15.58
CA TRP A 853 -22.12 13.97 14.71
C TRP A 853 -22.15 13.19 13.41
N HIS A 854 -22.05 13.87 12.27
CA HIS A 854 -21.98 13.24 10.95
C HIS A 854 -20.71 13.66 10.21
N TYR A 855 -20.15 12.75 9.43
CA TYR A 855 -18.95 13.02 8.66
C TYR A 855 -19.27 13.67 7.31
N THR A 856 -18.57 14.76 6.99
CA THR A 856 -18.72 15.52 5.75
C THR A 856 -17.35 15.88 5.18
N TYR A 857 -17.24 15.91 3.85
CA TYR A 857 -16.04 16.38 3.16
C TYR A 857 -16.07 17.90 3.00
N LEU A 858 -15.02 18.58 3.47
CA LEU A 858 -14.81 20.02 3.27
C LEU A 858 -13.52 20.27 2.49
N SER A 859 -13.54 21.25 1.60
CA SER A 859 -12.34 21.64 0.85
C SER A 859 -11.37 22.41 1.74
N PRO A 860 -10.05 22.32 1.49
CA PRO A 860 -9.05 23.13 2.20
C PRO A 860 -9.37 24.63 2.14
N SER A 861 -9.93 25.11 1.02
CA SER A 861 -10.32 26.52 0.83
C SER A 861 -11.42 26.99 1.77
N VAL A 862 -12.23 26.08 2.33
CA VAL A 862 -13.28 26.38 3.32
C VAL A 862 -12.73 26.34 4.75
N LEU A 863 -11.66 25.58 4.98
CA LEU A 863 -11.06 25.35 6.30
C LEU A 863 -9.97 26.39 6.64
N GLN A 864 -9.04 26.61 5.72
CA GLN A 864 -7.86 27.48 5.91
C GLN A 864 -8.17 28.91 6.36
N PRO A 865 -9.25 29.59 5.90
CA PRO A 865 -9.51 30.97 6.30
C PRO A 865 -9.78 31.16 7.79
N THR A 866 -10.30 30.13 8.48
CA THR A 866 -10.70 30.20 9.89
C THR A 866 -9.93 29.23 10.79
N LEU A 867 -9.19 28.28 10.22
CA LEU A 867 -8.22 27.42 10.92
C LEU A 867 -6.79 27.81 10.51
N PRO A 868 -6.16 28.77 11.22
CA PRO A 868 -4.86 29.26 10.84
C PRO A 868 -3.78 28.18 11.01
N THR A 869 -3.03 27.93 9.94
CA THR A 869 -1.82 27.10 9.96
C THR A 869 -0.65 27.89 9.41
N ASP A 870 0.52 27.67 9.96
CA ASP A 870 1.77 28.27 9.50
C ASP A 870 2.85 27.19 9.43
N ILE A 871 2.76 26.38 8.38
CA ILE A 871 3.63 25.23 8.11
C ILE A 871 4.41 25.55 6.83
N LYS A 872 5.70 25.88 6.96
CA LYS A 872 6.55 26.32 5.83
C LYS A 872 7.91 25.65 5.81
N PHE A 873 8.41 25.38 4.61
CA PHE A 873 9.78 24.96 4.40
C PHE A 873 10.75 26.14 4.39
N THR A 874 11.95 25.90 4.92
CA THR A 874 13.03 26.88 4.86
C THR A 874 13.76 26.86 3.51
N SER A 875 14.25 28.00 3.07
CA SER A 875 15.15 28.11 1.91
C SER A 875 16.62 27.80 2.30
N PRO A 876 17.42 27.16 1.43
CA PRO A 876 17.06 26.54 0.15
C PRO A 876 16.50 25.11 0.33
N ILE A 877 15.95 24.54 -0.75
CA ILE A 877 15.61 23.10 -0.79
C ILE A 877 16.90 22.27 -0.74
N HIS A 878 16.91 21.25 0.11
CA HIS A 878 18.00 20.29 0.26
C HIS A 878 17.56 18.87 -0.14
N ARG A 879 18.53 17.95 -0.27
CA ARG A 879 18.31 16.50 -0.44
C ARG A 879 17.49 16.13 -1.68
N CYS A 880 17.86 16.67 -2.83
CA CYS A 880 17.25 16.36 -4.12
C CYS A 880 18.28 16.43 -5.26
N GLY A 881 17.94 15.82 -6.40
CA GLY A 881 18.58 16.04 -7.69
C GLY A 881 17.57 16.57 -8.70
N ASP A 882 18.01 17.31 -9.71
CA ASP A 882 17.10 17.82 -10.74
C ASP A 882 16.48 16.69 -11.58
N PRO A 883 15.21 16.83 -12.00
CA PRO A 883 14.35 18.02 -11.91
C PRO A 883 13.58 18.18 -10.58
N ASP A 884 13.77 17.27 -9.61
CA ASP A 884 12.98 17.26 -8.37
C ASP A 884 13.26 18.47 -7.48
N CYS A 885 14.47 19.04 -7.50
CA CYS A 885 14.78 20.26 -6.74
C CYS A 885 13.95 21.46 -7.21
N ALA A 886 13.94 21.73 -8.50
CA ALA A 886 13.14 22.81 -9.08
C ALA A 886 11.62 22.58 -8.86
N ALA A 887 11.17 21.33 -8.99
CA ALA A 887 9.78 20.96 -8.74
C ALA A 887 9.37 21.19 -7.28
N GLN A 888 10.22 20.81 -6.31
CA GLN A 888 9.99 21.07 -4.89
C GLN A 888 9.97 22.57 -4.58
N ALA A 889 10.94 23.34 -5.09
CA ALA A 889 10.99 24.78 -4.86
C ALA A 889 9.70 25.49 -5.34
N THR A 890 9.13 25.03 -6.45
CA THR A 890 7.87 25.56 -6.99
C THR A 890 6.66 25.09 -6.17
N ALA A 891 6.57 23.79 -5.88
CA ALA A 891 5.42 23.20 -5.20
C ALA A 891 5.31 23.55 -3.71
N LEU A 892 6.44 23.89 -3.08
CA LEU A 892 6.53 24.21 -1.65
C LEU A 892 6.62 25.72 -1.39
N ALA A 893 6.51 26.56 -2.42
CA ALA A 893 6.52 28.01 -2.28
C ALA A 893 5.30 28.53 -1.48
N PRO A 894 5.44 29.67 -0.76
CA PRO A 894 6.69 30.39 -0.53
C PRO A 894 7.60 29.67 0.47
N LEU A 895 8.89 29.59 0.14
CA LEU A 895 9.93 29.21 1.09
C LEU A 895 10.25 30.41 1.99
N VAL A 896 10.61 30.15 3.24
CA VAL A 896 10.90 31.19 4.24
C VAL A 896 12.33 31.07 4.78
N GLU A 897 12.82 32.12 5.43
CA GLU A 897 14.08 32.02 6.17
C GLU A 897 13.92 31.13 7.42
N PRO A 898 14.98 30.45 7.87
CA PRO A 898 14.97 29.73 9.14
C PRO A 898 14.58 30.65 10.31
N SER A 899 13.63 30.22 11.13
CA SER A 899 13.29 30.90 12.38
C SER A 899 14.13 30.36 13.53
N ASP A 900 14.33 31.17 14.58
CA ASP A 900 14.85 30.68 15.85
C ASP A 900 13.94 29.55 16.37
N PHE A 901 14.53 28.48 16.91
CA PHE A 901 13.77 27.39 17.50
C PHE A 901 12.90 27.86 18.68
N GLN A 902 13.32 28.88 19.43
CA GLN A 902 12.56 29.38 20.57
C GLN A 902 11.24 30.07 20.18
N THR A 903 11.03 30.42 18.91
CA THR A 903 9.76 31.03 18.47
C THR A 903 8.57 30.07 18.56
N HIS A 904 8.79 28.76 18.69
CA HIS A 904 7.71 27.78 18.78
C HIS A 904 6.82 28.00 20.02
N TRP A 905 7.37 28.57 21.11
CA TRP A 905 6.66 28.74 22.38
C TRP A 905 5.52 29.74 22.32
N SER A 906 5.45 30.61 21.32
CA SER A 906 4.33 31.56 21.18
C SER A 906 3.04 30.94 20.63
N TYR A 907 3.05 29.69 20.17
CA TYR A 907 1.93 29.04 19.48
C TYR A 907 1.25 27.97 20.33
N LYS A 908 -0.09 27.93 20.34
CA LYS A 908 -0.88 26.92 21.06
C LYS A 908 -0.58 25.52 20.54
N TYR A 909 -0.47 25.37 19.22
CA TYR A 909 -0.31 24.08 18.57
C TYR A 909 1.00 24.05 17.78
N ILE A 910 1.79 22.99 17.97
CA ILE A 910 3.07 22.80 17.27
C ILE A 910 3.04 21.44 16.59
N LEU A 911 3.40 21.38 15.30
CA LEU A 911 3.52 20.13 14.58
C LEU A 911 4.93 19.55 14.74
N ASP A 912 5.02 18.24 14.98
CA ASP A 912 6.26 17.46 15.02
C ASP A 912 6.21 16.38 13.94
N LEU A 913 7.25 16.36 13.10
CA LEU A 913 7.41 15.44 11.98
C LEU A 913 8.84 14.92 11.98
N ASP A 914 8.99 13.63 11.68
CA ASP A 914 10.29 12.96 11.58
C ASP A 914 11.21 13.60 10.53
N GLY A 915 12.52 13.40 10.71
CA GLY A 915 13.55 13.71 9.72
C GLY A 915 13.92 12.45 8.94
N ALA A 916 15.22 12.28 8.65
CA ALA A 916 15.70 11.00 8.14
C ALA A 916 15.56 9.87 9.16
N GLY A 917 15.71 10.21 10.44
CA GLY A 917 15.30 9.40 11.59
C GLY A 917 14.25 10.15 12.42
N PHE A 918 14.28 9.91 13.74
CA PHE A 918 13.43 10.63 14.69
C PHE A 918 13.56 12.17 14.66
N SER A 919 12.53 12.86 15.17
CA SER A 919 12.58 14.30 15.41
C SER A 919 13.21 14.65 16.76
N GLY A 920 14.43 15.20 16.73
CA GLY A 920 15.10 15.71 17.94
C GLY A 920 14.41 16.91 18.61
N ARG A 921 13.31 17.44 18.06
CA ARG A 921 12.57 18.61 18.57
C ARG A 921 11.44 18.24 19.53
N PHE A 922 11.03 16.97 19.56
CA PHE A 922 9.82 16.55 20.28
C PHE A 922 9.93 16.72 21.81
N LEU A 923 11.08 16.41 22.41
CA LEU A 923 11.25 16.56 23.87
C LEU A 923 11.14 18.03 24.32
N PRO A 924 11.81 19.01 23.67
CA PRO A 924 11.55 20.43 23.92
C PRO A 924 10.08 20.85 23.74
N PHE A 925 9.39 20.31 22.73
CA PHE A 925 7.97 20.63 22.52
C PHE A 925 7.10 20.17 23.69
N LEU A 926 7.34 18.97 24.23
CA LEU A 926 6.65 18.50 25.44
C LEU A 926 6.94 19.39 26.66
N GLN A 927 8.15 19.95 26.79
CA GLN A 927 8.52 20.79 27.94
C GLN A 927 7.84 22.16 27.95
N SER A 928 7.37 22.62 26.79
CA SER A 928 6.65 23.89 26.60
C SER A 928 5.20 23.82 27.04
N ARG A 929 4.55 24.96 27.21
CA ARG A 929 3.09 25.04 27.43
C ARG A 929 2.28 24.91 26.13
N SER A 930 2.87 24.46 25.03
CA SER A 930 2.18 24.25 23.76
C SER A 930 1.72 22.80 23.62
N LEU A 931 0.74 22.54 22.74
CA LEU A 931 0.22 21.22 22.46
C LEU A 931 0.91 20.62 21.22
N PRO A 932 1.74 19.56 21.37
CA PRO A 932 2.38 18.93 20.23
C PRO A 932 1.42 18.02 19.46
N PHE A 933 1.37 18.20 18.16
CA PHE A 933 0.74 17.30 17.19
C PHE A 933 1.86 16.49 16.53
N LYS A 934 1.88 15.16 16.66
CA LYS A 934 2.99 14.33 16.17
C LYS A 934 2.53 13.34 15.12
N ALA A 935 3.15 13.38 13.94
CA ALA A 935 3.13 12.30 12.96
C ALA A 935 4.57 11.80 12.78
N ALA A 936 4.83 10.56 13.17
CA ALA A 936 6.17 9.99 13.18
C ALA A 936 6.10 8.51 12.80
N LEU A 937 7.09 8.02 12.05
CA LEU A 937 7.33 6.61 11.75
C LEU A 937 8.21 5.96 12.83
N PHE A 938 9.24 6.68 13.29
CA PHE A 938 10.28 6.15 14.17
C PHE A 938 9.84 6.05 15.64
N ARG A 939 10.42 5.07 16.34
CA ARG A 939 10.26 4.81 17.77
C ARG A 939 11.55 5.10 18.50
N GLU A 940 11.42 5.65 19.71
CA GLU A 940 12.54 6.04 20.55
C GLU A 940 12.44 5.39 21.94
N TRP A 941 13.50 5.52 22.75
CA TRP A 941 13.60 4.89 24.08
C TRP A 941 12.45 5.23 25.05
N TYR A 942 11.79 6.38 24.83
CA TYR A 942 10.73 6.89 25.68
C TYR A 942 9.30 6.50 25.23
N ASP A 943 9.13 5.78 24.12
CA ASP A 943 7.79 5.50 23.55
C ASP A 943 6.85 4.78 24.53
N ASP A 944 7.36 3.93 25.42
CA ASP A 944 6.54 3.26 26.45
C ASP A 944 6.19 4.17 27.65
N ARG A 945 6.90 5.30 27.79
CA ARG A 945 6.71 6.26 28.89
C ARG A 945 5.64 7.29 28.56
N LEU A 946 5.32 7.46 27.28
CA LEU A 946 4.37 8.44 26.80
C LEU A 946 3.12 7.77 26.24
N GLN A 947 1.97 8.38 26.50
CA GLN A 947 0.68 7.92 26.03
C GLN A 947 0.10 8.98 25.09
N ALA A 948 -0.15 8.59 23.85
CA ALA A 948 -0.85 9.43 22.87
C ALA A 948 -2.26 9.77 23.38
N TRP A 949 -2.75 10.97 23.07
CA TRP A 949 -3.95 11.62 23.62
C TRP A 949 -3.91 11.99 25.10
N ALA A 950 -2.91 11.55 25.87
CA ALA A 950 -2.69 11.98 27.25
C ALA A 950 -1.58 13.03 27.35
N HIS A 951 -0.49 12.88 26.58
CA HIS A 951 0.69 13.76 26.64
C HIS A 951 0.93 14.56 25.35
N PHE A 952 0.40 14.09 24.22
CA PHE A 952 0.49 14.74 22.91
C PHE A 952 -0.67 14.28 22.01
N VAL A 953 -0.90 14.98 20.92
CA VAL A 953 -1.93 14.64 19.93
C VAL A 953 -1.29 13.86 18.78
N PRO A 954 -1.65 12.59 18.55
CA PRO A 954 -1.10 11.82 17.44
C PRO A 954 -1.82 12.13 16.11
N LEU A 955 -1.08 12.05 15.02
CA LEU A 955 -1.59 12.16 13.65
C LEU A 955 -1.08 10.97 12.82
N ASP A 956 -1.93 10.43 11.96
CA ASP A 956 -1.54 9.37 11.01
C ASP A 956 -0.60 9.92 9.93
N LEU A 957 0.34 9.10 9.45
CA LEU A 957 1.26 9.47 8.36
C LEU A 957 0.53 9.81 7.04
N ARG A 958 -0.74 9.40 6.88
CA ARG A 958 -1.57 9.79 5.74
C ARG A 958 -2.09 11.23 5.83
N GLY A 959 -2.12 11.82 7.01
CA GLY A 959 -2.62 13.18 7.25
C GLY A 959 -4.14 13.34 7.08
N THR A 960 -4.90 12.25 6.98
CA THR A 960 -6.37 12.25 6.81
C THR A 960 -7.10 12.96 7.95
N GLY A 961 -6.64 12.76 9.19
CA GLY A 961 -7.19 13.41 10.38
C GLY A 961 -6.70 14.83 10.63
N PHE A 962 -5.75 15.36 9.86
CA PHE A 962 -5.07 16.63 10.16
C PHE A 962 -6.05 17.80 10.45
N TRP A 963 -6.94 18.07 9.50
CA TRP A 963 -7.91 19.16 9.63
C TRP A 963 -8.99 18.86 10.67
N ALA A 964 -9.47 17.62 10.75
CA ALA A 964 -10.50 17.22 11.73
C ALA A 964 -9.98 17.37 13.17
N THR A 965 -8.74 16.97 13.43
CA THR A 965 -8.13 17.10 14.75
C THR A 965 -7.86 18.56 15.10
N LEU A 966 -7.34 19.37 14.17
CA LEU A 966 -7.16 20.80 14.42
C LEU A 966 -8.50 21.51 14.66
N MET A 967 -9.53 21.18 13.88
CA MET A 967 -10.89 21.70 14.05
C MET A 967 -11.46 21.41 15.45
N TYR A 968 -11.25 20.21 15.98
CA TYR A 968 -11.72 19.85 17.31
C TYR A 968 -11.10 20.77 18.40
N PHE A 969 -9.79 21.00 18.36
CA PHE A 969 -9.11 21.80 19.39
C PHE A 969 -9.28 23.31 19.19
N ALA A 970 -9.12 23.81 17.96
CA ALA A 970 -9.16 25.24 17.65
C ALA A 970 -10.58 25.78 17.45
N GLY A 971 -11.54 24.91 17.15
CA GLY A 971 -12.87 25.30 16.71
C GLY A 971 -12.89 25.78 15.26
N TRP A 972 -14.07 25.82 14.66
CA TRP A 972 -14.22 26.26 13.28
C TRP A 972 -15.57 26.93 13.07
N LYS A 973 -15.58 28.01 12.29
CA LYS A 973 -16.80 28.68 11.83
C LYS A 973 -16.76 28.78 10.32
N GLY A 974 -17.84 28.40 9.67
CA GLY A 974 -17.94 28.49 8.22
C GLY A 974 -19.35 28.22 7.71
N ARG A 975 -19.46 28.00 6.39
CA ARG A 975 -20.74 27.68 5.75
C ARG A 975 -20.65 26.37 5.00
N VAL A 976 -21.63 25.50 5.19
CA VAL A 976 -21.77 24.21 4.50
C VAL A 976 -23.15 24.17 3.87
N GLY A 977 -23.24 23.94 2.55
CA GLY A 977 -24.53 23.94 1.85
C GLY A 977 -25.31 25.26 1.91
N GLY A 978 -24.65 26.37 2.23
CA GLY A 978 -25.28 27.68 2.45
C GLY A 978 -25.66 27.98 3.90
N GLU A 979 -25.66 26.98 4.78
CA GLU A 979 -25.98 27.11 6.20
C GLU A 979 -24.73 27.44 7.02
N ALA A 980 -24.89 28.27 8.06
CA ALA A 980 -23.79 28.59 8.97
C ALA A 980 -23.58 27.43 9.96
N VAL A 981 -22.34 26.97 10.05
CA VAL A 981 -21.95 25.89 10.97
C VAL A 981 -20.85 26.41 11.88
N GLU A 982 -21.00 26.16 13.17
CA GLU A 982 -20.02 26.47 14.19
C GLU A 982 -19.67 25.21 14.98
N VAL A 983 -18.38 24.90 14.99
CA VAL A 983 -17.75 23.88 15.83
C VAL A 983 -16.99 24.63 16.93
N LYS A 984 -17.40 24.42 18.18
CA LYS A 984 -16.70 25.00 19.33
C LYS A 984 -15.34 24.33 19.52
N GLY A 985 -14.31 25.12 19.78
CA GLY A 985 -12.97 24.61 20.11
C GLY A 985 -12.90 24.04 21.52
N HIS A 986 -12.16 22.93 21.65
CA HIS A 986 -11.89 22.21 22.89
C HIS A 986 -10.53 22.64 23.47
N GLU A 987 -10.37 23.95 23.69
CA GLU A 987 -9.10 24.51 24.16
C GLU A 987 -8.72 24.02 25.57
N ASN A 988 -9.70 23.73 26.42
CA ASN A 988 -9.46 23.21 27.78
C ASN A 988 -8.86 21.80 27.73
N GLU A 989 -9.37 20.95 26.85
CA GLU A 989 -8.88 19.61 26.58
C GLU A 989 -7.46 19.70 26.01
N GLY A 990 -7.23 20.62 25.06
CA GLY A 990 -5.91 20.89 24.48
C GLY A 990 -4.88 21.37 25.52
N GLN A 991 -5.25 22.34 26.36
CA GLN A 991 -4.42 22.81 27.47
C GLN A 991 -4.15 21.68 28.46
N GLY A 992 -5.17 20.85 28.76
CA GLY A 992 -5.04 19.71 29.64
C GLY A 992 -3.99 18.71 29.16
N ILE A 993 -3.98 18.36 27.87
CA ILE A 993 -2.96 17.48 27.28
C ILE A 993 -1.58 18.15 27.33
N ALA A 994 -1.48 19.43 26.95
CA ALA A 994 -0.21 20.17 26.93
C ALA A 994 0.43 20.23 28.33
N GLU A 995 -0.31 20.63 29.36
CA GLU A 995 0.23 20.76 30.72
C GLU A 995 0.50 19.39 31.36
N VAL A 996 -0.33 18.36 31.09
CA VAL A 996 -0.04 16.99 31.58
C VAL A 996 1.20 16.43 30.89
N GLY A 997 1.35 16.59 29.57
CA GLY A 997 2.55 16.18 28.84
C GLY A 997 3.81 16.90 29.35
N ARG A 998 3.70 18.21 29.59
CA ARG A 998 4.75 19.05 30.18
C ARG A 998 5.17 18.58 31.55
N GLU A 999 4.22 18.41 32.46
CA GLU A 999 4.52 17.96 33.81
C GLU A 999 5.11 16.55 33.82
N TRP A 1000 4.54 15.64 33.04
CA TRP A 1000 5.02 14.27 32.96
C TRP A 1000 6.43 14.17 32.36
N SER A 1001 6.72 14.95 31.30
CA SER A 1001 8.06 14.97 30.68
C SER A 1001 9.17 15.36 31.66
N ARG A 1002 8.88 16.26 32.62
CA ARG A 1002 9.82 16.67 33.68
C ARG A 1002 10.10 15.58 34.70
N GLN A 1003 9.34 14.49 34.70
CA GLN A 1003 9.49 13.41 35.66
C GLN A 1003 10.09 12.13 35.06
N VAL A 1004 9.95 11.93 33.74
CA VAL A 1004 10.37 10.67 33.10
C VAL A 1004 11.27 10.81 31.87
N LEU A 1005 11.51 12.03 31.39
CA LEU A 1005 12.34 12.33 30.21
C LEU A 1005 13.50 13.27 30.53
N ARG A 1006 13.90 13.41 31.80
CA ARG A 1006 15.05 14.23 32.18
C ARG A 1006 16.36 13.57 31.75
N LYS A 1007 17.47 14.32 31.80
CA LYS A 1007 18.81 13.75 31.60
C LYS A 1007 19.09 12.63 32.59
N GLU A 1008 18.63 12.76 33.82
CA GLU A 1008 18.71 11.72 34.85
C GLU A 1008 17.96 10.45 34.43
N ASP A 1009 16.78 10.58 33.81
CA ASP A 1009 16.00 9.44 33.35
C ASP A 1009 16.67 8.73 32.16
N MET A 1010 17.36 9.50 31.29
CA MET A 1010 18.23 8.95 30.23
C MET A 1010 19.40 8.17 30.84
N GLU A 1011 20.07 8.72 31.86
CA GLU A 1011 21.15 8.04 32.59
C GLU A 1011 20.67 6.74 33.25
N ILE A 1012 19.51 6.77 33.92
CA ILE A 1012 18.91 5.60 34.57
C ILE A 1012 18.57 4.52 33.55
N TYR A 1013 17.99 4.90 32.41
CA TYR A 1013 17.66 3.97 31.33
C TYR A 1013 18.93 3.35 30.73
N MET A 1014 19.93 4.18 30.41
CA MET A 1014 21.18 3.72 29.82
C MET A 1014 21.94 2.80 30.80
N PHE A 1015 21.96 3.11 32.09
CA PHE A 1015 22.57 2.24 33.09
C PHE A 1015 21.86 0.88 33.14
N ARG A 1016 20.53 0.85 33.16
CA ARG A 1016 19.78 -0.42 33.12
C ARG A 1016 20.10 -1.21 31.85
N LEU A 1017 20.07 -0.54 30.69
CA LEU A 1017 20.35 -1.16 29.40
C LEU A 1017 21.73 -1.82 29.36
N LEU A 1018 22.76 -1.14 29.86
CA LEU A 1018 24.13 -1.67 29.85
C LEU A 1018 24.33 -2.82 30.86
N LEU A 1019 23.60 -2.85 31.98
CA LEU A 1019 23.63 -4.03 32.87
C LEU A 1019 22.99 -5.25 32.22
N GLU A 1020 21.87 -5.07 31.52
CA GLU A 1020 21.18 -6.16 30.80
C GLU A 1020 22.05 -6.67 29.62
N TRP A 1021 22.70 -5.75 28.89
CA TRP A 1021 23.66 -6.11 27.84
C TRP A 1021 24.91 -6.81 28.40
N GLY A 1022 25.42 -6.32 29.53
CA GLY A 1022 26.53 -6.94 30.25
C GLY A 1022 26.22 -8.39 30.64
N ARG A 1023 24.98 -8.68 31.07
CA ARG A 1023 24.52 -10.06 31.29
C ARG A 1023 24.51 -10.87 30.00
N LEU A 1024 23.90 -10.37 28.92
CA LEU A 1024 23.76 -11.13 27.67
C LEU A 1024 25.11 -11.57 27.09
N THR A 1025 26.14 -10.75 27.30
CA THR A 1025 27.51 -10.97 26.81
C THR A 1025 28.41 -11.71 27.81
N ASP A 1026 27.91 -12.14 28.97
CA ASP A 1026 28.63 -12.98 29.92
C ASP A 1026 28.48 -14.47 29.57
N ASP A 1027 29.56 -15.23 29.63
CA ASP A 1027 29.52 -16.68 29.35
C ASP A 1027 28.70 -17.45 30.39
N GLY A 1028 28.57 -16.93 31.61
CA GLY A 1028 27.71 -17.45 32.69
C GLY A 1028 26.35 -16.75 32.82
N ARG A 1029 25.81 -16.16 31.74
CA ARG A 1029 24.56 -15.35 31.77
C ARG A 1029 23.33 -16.04 32.41
N ASP A 1030 23.32 -17.36 32.40
CA ASP A 1030 22.22 -18.19 32.91
C ASP A 1030 22.36 -18.52 34.41
N GLU A 1031 23.53 -18.22 35.00
CA GLU A 1031 23.83 -18.50 36.41
C GLU A 1031 23.96 -17.23 37.27
N ILE A 1032 24.07 -16.06 36.62
CA ILE A 1032 24.29 -14.78 37.29
C ILE A 1032 23.00 -14.00 37.55
N GLY A 1033 22.99 -13.24 38.64
CA GLY A 1033 21.92 -12.33 38.99
C GLY A 1033 21.84 -12.01 40.47
N LEU A 1034 20.98 -11.07 40.84
CA LEU A 1034 20.70 -10.67 42.21
C LEU A 1034 19.47 -11.42 42.74
N GLY A 1035 19.66 -12.24 43.77
CA GLY A 1035 18.58 -12.94 44.47
C GLY A 1035 17.88 -12.08 45.54
N VAL A 1036 16.67 -12.47 45.95
CA VAL A 1036 15.86 -11.76 46.96
C VAL A 1036 16.54 -11.74 48.34
N GLU A 1037 17.05 -12.88 48.82
CA GLU A 1037 17.77 -12.97 50.10
C GLU A 1037 18.98 -12.01 50.14
N GLU A 1038 19.69 -11.92 49.01
CA GLU A 1038 20.85 -11.04 48.87
C GLU A 1038 20.45 -9.57 48.83
N ALA A 1039 19.38 -9.24 48.11
CA ALA A 1039 18.80 -7.90 48.10
C ALA A 1039 18.39 -7.43 49.50
N GLU A 1040 17.79 -8.31 50.31
CA GLU A 1040 17.45 -8.01 51.71
C GLU A 1040 18.69 -7.76 52.57
N ARG A 1041 19.77 -8.52 52.33
CA ARG A 1041 21.06 -8.32 53.02
C ARG A 1041 21.67 -6.97 52.67
N ILE A 1042 21.68 -6.62 51.37
CA ILE A 1042 22.21 -5.35 50.87
C ILE A 1042 21.41 -4.17 51.44
N GLU A 1043 20.07 -4.22 51.37
CA GLU A 1043 19.23 -3.13 51.86
C GLU A 1043 19.37 -2.92 53.38
N ARG A 1044 19.49 -4.00 54.16
CA ARG A 1044 19.81 -3.91 55.60
C ARG A 1044 21.13 -3.19 55.85
N SER A 1045 22.13 -3.39 54.99
CA SER A 1045 23.42 -2.71 55.09
C SER A 1045 23.33 -1.20 54.81
N TRP A 1046 22.38 -0.77 53.97
CA TRP A 1046 22.10 0.65 53.71
C TRP A 1046 21.47 1.31 54.92
N LYS A 1047 20.42 0.69 55.47
CA LYS A 1047 19.73 1.16 56.69
C LYS A 1047 20.65 1.22 57.91
N GLY A 1048 21.62 0.30 58.01
CA GLY A 1048 22.65 0.31 59.05
C GLY A 1048 23.64 1.47 58.93
N ARG A 1049 23.97 1.90 57.69
CA ARG A 1049 24.85 3.06 57.43
C ARG A 1049 24.18 4.39 57.78
N ASP A 1050 22.89 4.54 57.52
CA ASP A 1050 22.16 5.77 57.87
C ASP A 1050 21.98 5.97 59.37
N ARG A 1051 21.84 4.88 60.15
CA ARG A 1051 21.82 4.96 61.63
C ARG A 1051 23.18 5.31 62.24
N GLY A 1052 24.28 5.06 61.53
CA GLY A 1052 25.63 5.44 61.97
C GLY A 1052 25.94 6.92 61.80
N LYS A 1053 25.39 7.57 60.77
CA LYS A 1053 25.57 9.02 60.53
C LYS A 1053 24.78 9.94 61.47
N GLY A 1054 23.79 9.40 62.18
CA GLY A 1054 22.96 10.16 63.14
C GLY A 1054 23.43 10.11 64.59
N ARG A 1055 24.60 9.53 64.89
CA ARG A 1055 25.14 9.40 66.27
C ARG A 1055 26.40 10.23 66.56
N ASP A 1056 26.94 10.93 65.56
CA ASP A 1056 28.08 11.87 65.71
C ASP A 1056 27.64 13.35 65.50
N GLY A 1057 26.42 13.69 65.89
CA GLY A 1057 25.87 15.06 65.85
C GLY A 1057 25.69 15.63 67.24
#